data_AF-A0A9W8I902-F1
#
_entry.id   AF-A0A9W8I902-F1
#
_cell.length_a   1.000
_cell.length_b   1.000
_cell.length_c   1.000
_cell.angle_alpha   90.00
_cell.angle_beta   90.00
_cell.angle_gamma   90.00
#
_symmetry.space_group_name_H-M   'P 1'
#
loop_
_entity.id
_entity.type
_entity.pdbx_description
1 polymer ?
#
loop_
_entity_poly.entity_id
_entity_poly.type
_entity_poly.pdbx_seq_one_letter_code
_entity_poly.pdbx_strand_id
1 'polypeptide(L)'
;MLLRWLRERDTRLAATVSGGYHYGASLLQSAQRAAGKRRRIYILGVLVLAVLGVLCWYTYELNAHQTAHSDSLSGGLSQGKEERRYGVVIDAGSSGSRLMIYTWNTAAFNNLEASNSSSSSDKWKLPEIERAGEQWTVKTEPGISSFSNRPSFVGKEHLKQLLDFAHQQIPQDQHIHTQVLLLATAGMRLLSRTQQEQILAHACSYARSNYNFALREGCTGSFQVVSGEREGLFGWTAANYLLNPQFRTNDTLGFLDMGGASAQIAFVPNTHTPDKNVAKDLATVTLRSIGGADRTFGVFVATFLGHGTNEARRRYVQKLLEHSTTQSHQLENQLIDDPCLALDLALPTTNGRALLRGQGDFKACVLATEPLLNRTACIESPCLFAGKPAPTIDFTRQKFVGVSEFWYATHDHLQLGGLWDVELFENRASEFCQTPWPQLLDSRARGSTDELLVGRLQMQCFKAAWIVNVLHAGFGMPRTSASFRSVHHVEGTEVSWTLGALLLQVMQTIPASSSLSSPGIRLPVLAGTDNGLNPDAVDLIDDSLWSPLQFVGLKRLLVIWSTQPPYKRMLIAAAIMLVILTICGPLFWLCARLVCLPKWRIHQRRKHSGIFSSYSPAMAASPTQMASFGEMHLETENSFAMRPVGDELTQRAASLLPQPHPSWPLDNQSSTERTRNSTLPLNSAVFTEESPISRSSSVSNLPMLNRRRGC
;
A
#
# COMPACT_ATOMS: atom_id res chain seq x y z
N MET A 1 -35.72 30.19 10.88
CA MET A 1 -36.08 31.06 12.03
C MET A 1 -36.74 32.38 11.63
N LEU A 2 -36.13 33.21 10.76
CA LEU A 2 -36.63 34.56 10.42
C LEU A 2 -38.14 34.64 10.05
N LEU A 3 -38.66 33.65 9.32
CA LEU A 3 -40.09 33.57 8.95
C LEU A 3 -41.05 33.21 10.11
N ARG A 4 -40.57 32.73 11.27
CA ARG A 4 -41.38 32.66 12.50
C ARG A 4 -41.41 34.02 13.21
N TRP A 5 -40.25 34.67 13.35
CA TRP A 5 -40.12 36.00 13.96
C TRP A 5 -41.02 37.07 13.31
N LEU A 6 -41.18 37.03 11.99
CA LEU A 6 -42.10 37.93 11.27
C LEU A 6 -43.59 37.64 11.54
N ARG A 7 -43.97 36.40 11.85
CA ARG A 7 -45.39 36.01 12.06
C ARG A 7 -45.91 36.34 13.47
N GLU A 8 -45.04 36.54 14.44
CA GLU A 8 -45.41 36.85 15.84
C GLU A 8 -45.57 38.35 16.12
N ARG A 9 -45.28 39.22 15.14
CA ARG A 9 -45.30 40.68 15.32
C ARG A 9 -46.61 41.35 14.88
N ASP A 10 -47.31 40.81 13.88
CA ASP A 10 -48.57 41.39 13.38
C ASP A 10 -49.77 41.17 14.32
N THR A 11 -49.71 40.19 15.22
CA THR A 11 -50.81 39.85 16.15
C THR A 11 -50.93 40.75 17.37
N ARG A 12 -50.03 41.74 17.55
CA ARG A 12 -50.04 42.67 18.70
C ARG A 12 -50.49 44.11 18.39
N LEU A 13 -51.16 44.33 17.26
CA LEU A 13 -51.69 45.65 16.85
C LEU A 13 -53.23 45.71 16.73
N ALA A 14 -53.95 44.66 17.14
CA ALA A 14 -55.41 44.53 16.98
C ALA A 14 -56.20 44.66 18.31
N ALA A 15 -55.65 45.35 19.31
CA ALA A 15 -56.30 45.57 20.61
C ALA A 15 -56.18 47.02 21.08
N THR A 16 -57.15 47.48 21.88
CA THR A 16 -57.21 48.81 22.51
C THR A 16 -57.11 50.03 21.58
N VAL A 17 -58.19 50.30 20.83
CA VAL A 17 -58.62 51.68 20.53
C VAL A 17 -60.11 51.78 20.81
N SER A 18 -60.50 52.52 21.85
CA SER A 18 -61.90 52.78 22.21
C SER A 18 -62.04 54.19 22.79
N GLY A 19 -62.71 55.09 22.06
CA GLY A 19 -62.95 56.48 22.47
C GLY A 19 -61.85 57.47 22.08
N GLY A 20 -62.23 58.72 21.82
CA GLY A 20 -61.35 59.82 21.40
C GLY A 20 -61.62 60.30 19.98
N TYR A 21 -62.23 61.49 19.84
CA TYR A 21 -62.61 62.08 18.56
C TYR A 21 -61.61 63.15 18.06
N HIS A 22 -61.59 63.35 16.74
CA HIS A 22 -61.01 64.48 15.98
C HIS A 22 -59.48 64.59 15.75
N TYR A 23 -59.16 65.32 14.68
CA TYR A 23 -57.83 65.67 14.14
C TYR A 23 -56.89 64.54 13.69
N GLY A 24 -57.14 63.99 12.49
CA GLY A 24 -56.20 63.07 11.81
C GLY A 24 -56.26 63.01 10.26
N ALA A 25 -57.14 63.76 9.61
CA ALA A 25 -57.48 63.55 8.19
C ALA A 25 -56.37 63.92 7.17
N SER A 26 -55.44 64.80 7.51
CA SER A 26 -54.41 65.33 6.59
C SER A 26 -53.13 64.47 6.51
N LEU A 27 -52.89 63.57 7.46
CA LEU A 27 -51.64 62.80 7.56
C LEU A 27 -51.67 61.43 6.85
N LEU A 28 -52.84 60.85 6.59
CA LEU A 28 -52.92 59.54 5.91
C LEU A 28 -52.65 59.61 4.40
N GLN A 29 -53.10 60.66 3.71
CA GLN A 29 -52.95 60.75 2.23
C GLN A 29 -51.50 60.94 1.79
N SER A 30 -50.68 61.65 2.57
CA SER A 30 -49.24 61.80 2.32
C SER A 30 -48.48 60.50 2.59
N ALA A 31 -48.81 59.80 3.69
CA ALA A 31 -48.22 58.50 4.03
C ALA A 31 -48.47 57.43 2.96
N GLN A 32 -49.69 57.30 2.44
CA GLN A 32 -50.03 56.31 1.40
C GLN A 32 -49.29 56.56 0.08
N ARG A 33 -49.13 57.82 -0.34
CA ARG A 33 -48.34 58.17 -1.54
C ARG A 33 -46.85 57.86 -1.36
N ALA A 34 -46.30 58.09 -0.17
CA ALA A 34 -44.91 57.72 0.16
C ALA A 34 -44.69 56.19 0.18
N ALA A 35 -45.63 55.43 0.76
CA ALA A 35 -45.58 53.97 0.79
C ALA A 35 -45.61 53.36 -0.63
N GLY A 36 -46.48 53.86 -1.51
CA GLY A 36 -46.53 53.44 -2.92
C GLY A 36 -45.21 53.70 -3.67
N LYS A 37 -44.58 54.87 -3.45
CA LYS A 37 -43.29 55.21 -4.06
C LYS A 37 -42.16 54.30 -3.55
N ARG A 38 -42.09 54.04 -2.24
CA ARG A 38 -41.13 53.08 -1.65
C ARG A 38 -41.33 51.65 -2.16
N ARG A 39 -42.57 51.15 -2.23
CA ARG A 39 -42.87 49.81 -2.75
C ARG A 39 -42.45 49.65 -4.22
N ARG A 40 -42.63 50.68 -5.06
CA ARG A 40 -42.11 50.70 -6.44
C ARG A 40 -40.58 50.66 -6.49
N ILE A 41 -39.89 51.42 -5.63
CA ILE A 41 -38.42 51.39 -5.54
C ILE A 41 -37.90 49.99 -5.14
N TYR A 42 -38.53 49.34 -4.15
CA TYR A 42 -38.16 47.97 -3.76
C TYR A 42 -38.39 46.94 -4.87
N ILE A 43 -39.54 47.01 -5.57
CA ILE A 43 -39.81 46.12 -6.72
C ILE A 43 -38.79 46.35 -7.84
N LEU A 44 -38.47 47.60 -8.16
CA LEU A 44 -37.48 47.94 -9.17
C LEU A 44 -36.08 47.46 -8.77
N GLY A 45 -35.69 47.61 -7.50
CA GLY A 45 -34.42 47.10 -6.97
C GLY A 45 -34.31 45.57 -7.02
N VAL A 46 -35.38 44.84 -6.69
CA VAL A 46 -35.42 43.37 -6.81
C VAL A 46 -35.35 42.93 -8.28
N LEU A 47 -36.03 43.63 -9.20
CA LEU A 47 -35.93 43.36 -10.63
C LEU A 47 -34.53 43.64 -11.18
N VAL A 48 -33.88 44.74 -10.77
CA VAL A 48 -32.49 45.04 -11.14
C VAL A 48 -31.53 43.98 -10.59
N LEU A 49 -31.69 43.54 -9.34
CA LEU A 49 -30.88 42.46 -8.78
C LEU A 49 -31.11 41.11 -9.47
N ALA A 50 -32.35 40.80 -9.89
CA ALA A 50 -32.65 39.61 -10.67
C ALA A 50 -32.02 39.66 -12.07
N VAL A 51 -32.10 40.82 -12.76
CA VAL A 51 -31.45 41.04 -14.06
C VAL A 51 -29.92 40.98 -13.93
N LEU A 52 -29.33 41.58 -12.88
CA LEU A 52 -27.90 41.47 -12.61
C LEU A 52 -27.48 40.04 -12.26
N GLY A 53 -28.32 39.26 -11.57
CA GLY A 53 -28.08 37.84 -11.31
C GLY A 53 -28.11 37.00 -12.60
N VAL A 54 -29.08 37.24 -13.48
CA VAL A 54 -29.16 36.58 -14.80
C VAL A 54 -28.01 37.00 -15.70
N LEU A 55 -27.63 38.28 -15.73
CA LEU A 55 -26.46 38.76 -16.48
C LEU A 55 -25.16 38.17 -15.92
N CYS A 56 -25.02 38.07 -14.60
CA CYS A 56 -23.86 37.45 -13.95
C CYS A 56 -23.77 35.96 -14.29
N TRP A 57 -24.89 35.22 -14.24
CA TRP A 57 -24.98 33.84 -14.73
C TRP A 57 -24.60 33.74 -16.20
N TYR A 58 -25.11 34.62 -17.05
CA TYR A 58 -24.82 34.60 -18.49
C TYR A 58 -23.35 34.93 -18.77
N THR A 59 -22.73 35.84 -18.03
CA THR A 59 -21.27 36.08 -18.10
C THR A 59 -20.46 34.92 -17.53
N TYR A 60 -20.96 34.19 -16.53
CA TYR A 60 -20.31 33.01 -15.99
C TYR A 60 -20.34 31.84 -16.97
N GLU A 61 -21.49 31.57 -17.60
CA GLU A 61 -21.63 30.62 -18.71
C GLU A 61 -20.74 31.01 -19.90
N LEU A 62 -20.74 32.28 -20.31
CA LEU A 62 -19.86 32.75 -21.39
C LEU A 62 -18.37 32.64 -21.03
N ASN A 63 -17.97 32.90 -19.78
CA ASN A 63 -16.59 32.67 -19.33
C ASN A 63 -16.24 31.19 -19.30
N ALA A 64 -17.14 30.33 -18.81
CA ALA A 64 -16.94 28.87 -18.79
C ALA A 64 -16.79 28.33 -20.22
N HIS A 65 -17.62 28.80 -21.15
CA HIS A 65 -17.51 28.47 -22.57
C HIS A 65 -16.25 29.05 -23.21
N GLN A 66 -15.77 30.23 -22.81
CA GLN A 66 -14.49 30.78 -23.27
C GLN A 66 -13.29 30.01 -22.71
N THR A 67 -13.28 29.59 -21.44
CA THR A 67 -12.24 28.67 -20.92
C THR A 67 -12.28 27.29 -21.57
N ALA A 68 -13.38 26.92 -22.23
CA ALA A 68 -13.49 25.70 -23.03
C ALA A 68 -13.15 25.89 -24.54
N HIS A 69 -12.93 27.13 -25.01
CA HIS A 69 -12.69 27.44 -26.43
C HIS A 69 -11.48 28.34 -26.73
N SER A 70 -10.91 29.05 -25.74
CA SER A 70 -9.65 29.79 -25.91
C SER A 70 -8.49 28.86 -26.24
N ASP A 71 -8.48 27.67 -25.63
CA ASP A 71 -7.46 26.64 -25.81
C ASP A 71 -7.51 25.99 -27.21
N SER A 72 -8.53 26.26 -28.03
CA SER A 72 -8.69 25.65 -29.35
C SER A 72 -8.33 26.56 -30.54
N LEU A 73 -7.96 27.83 -30.35
CA LEU A 73 -7.86 28.77 -31.49
C LEU A 73 -6.80 29.89 -31.42
N SER A 74 -5.64 29.60 -30.81
CA SER A 74 -4.38 30.32 -31.07
C SER A 74 -3.29 29.37 -31.57
N GLY A 75 -3.31 29.03 -32.86
CA GLY A 75 -2.28 28.19 -33.48
C GLY A 75 -0.96 28.95 -33.70
N GLY A 76 0.17 28.23 -33.79
CA GLY A 76 1.41 28.84 -34.28
C GLY A 76 2.73 28.23 -33.79
N LEU A 77 2.75 27.48 -32.70
CA LEU A 77 3.87 26.59 -32.37
C LEU A 77 3.38 25.18 -32.07
N SER A 78 4.04 24.20 -32.67
CA SER A 78 3.88 22.79 -32.35
C SER A 78 4.58 22.49 -31.03
N GLN A 79 3.97 22.89 -29.91
CA GLN A 79 4.30 22.34 -28.61
C GLN A 79 3.93 20.86 -28.66
N GLY A 80 4.92 19.99 -28.86
CA GLY A 80 4.70 18.58 -29.12
C GLY A 80 3.91 17.96 -27.97
N LYS A 81 2.74 17.38 -28.25
CA LYS A 81 1.94 16.64 -27.26
C LYS A 81 2.85 15.58 -26.65
N GLU A 82 3.24 15.76 -25.38
CA GLU A 82 4.21 14.87 -24.74
C GLU A 82 3.74 13.43 -24.87
N GLU A 83 4.58 12.58 -25.47
CA GLU A 83 4.30 11.15 -25.48
C GLU A 83 4.57 10.62 -24.07
N ARG A 84 3.51 10.54 -23.27
CA ARG A 84 3.59 10.09 -21.88
C ARG A 84 3.03 8.69 -21.76
N ARG A 85 3.77 7.83 -21.06
CA ARG A 85 3.35 6.48 -20.71
C ARG A 85 3.03 6.40 -19.22
N TYR A 86 2.33 5.32 -18.86
CA TYR A 86 1.77 5.11 -17.53
C TYR A 86 2.02 3.68 -17.08
N GLY A 87 2.28 3.51 -15.79
CA GLY A 87 2.51 2.23 -15.14
C GLY A 87 1.77 2.19 -13.81
N VAL A 88 1.10 1.08 -13.55
CA VAL A 88 0.32 0.86 -12.33
C VAL A 88 0.96 -0.28 -11.55
N VAL A 89 1.29 -0.05 -10.29
CA VAL A 89 1.79 -1.09 -9.38
C VAL A 89 0.88 -1.19 -8.17
N ILE A 90 0.46 -2.42 -7.86
CA ILE A 90 -0.28 -2.76 -6.64
C ILE A 90 0.69 -3.48 -5.71
N ASP A 91 1.14 -2.79 -4.67
CA ASP A 91 1.71 -3.42 -3.47
C ASP A 91 0.57 -4.20 -2.78
N ALA A 92 0.58 -5.52 -2.90
CA ALA A 92 -0.43 -6.39 -2.30
C ALA A 92 0.10 -7.00 -0.99
N GLY A 93 0.21 -6.13 0.01
CA GLY A 93 0.71 -6.40 1.35
C GLY A 93 -0.19 -7.26 2.25
N SER A 94 0.33 -7.54 3.46
CA SER A 94 -0.35 -8.34 4.50
C SER A 94 -1.45 -7.58 5.24
N SER A 95 -1.22 -6.30 5.58
CA SER A 95 -2.22 -5.47 6.27
C SER A 95 -3.25 -4.84 5.33
N GLY A 96 -2.88 -4.63 4.07
CA GLY A 96 -3.67 -3.92 3.07
C GLY A 96 -3.05 -4.03 1.69
N SER A 97 -3.64 -3.38 0.70
CA SER A 97 -3.04 -3.23 -0.64
C SER A 97 -3.10 -1.78 -1.12
N ARG A 98 -2.08 -1.38 -1.87
CA ARG A 98 -1.84 0.02 -2.27
C ARG A 98 -1.62 0.05 -3.77
N LEU A 99 -2.55 0.65 -4.51
CA LEU A 99 -2.36 0.92 -5.94
C LEU A 99 -1.73 2.29 -6.11
N MET A 100 -0.69 2.33 -6.94
CA MET A 100 0.15 3.48 -7.17
C MET A 100 0.37 3.65 -8.66
N ILE A 101 0.13 4.87 -9.14
CA ILE A 101 0.21 5.23 -10.56
C ILE A 101 1.46 6.08 -10.77
N TYR A 102 2.21 5.73 -11.81
CA TYR A 102 3.44 6.40 -12.22
C TYR A 102 3.34 6.80 -13.69
N THR A 103 4.07 7.83 -14.10
CA THR A 103 4.12 8.28 -15.49
C THR A 103 5.52 8.76 -15.86
N TRP A 104 5.86 8.68 -17.15
CA TRP A 104 7.15 9.14 -17.69
C TRP A 104 6.99 9.58 -19.15
N ASN A 105 7.83 10.52 -19.58
CA ASN A 105 7.87 11.05 -20.94
C ASN A 105 8.82 10.21 -21.83
N THR A 106 8.32 9.59 -22.91
CA THR A 106 9.13 8.76 -23.83
C THR A 106 9.90 9.55 -24.88
N ALA A 107 9.56 10.82 -25.13
CA ALA A 107 10.35 11.67 -26.02
C ALA A 107 11.78 11.88 -25.48
N ALA A 108 11.97 11.82 -24.15
CA ALA A 108 13.28 11.87 -23.51
C ALA A 108 14.19 10.67 -23.85
N PHE A 109 13.62 9.53 -24.26
CA PHE A 109 14.38 8.38 -24.77
C PHE A 109 14.66 8.56 -26.26
N ASN A 110 13.61 8.84 -27.04
CA ASN A 110 13.67 8.92 -28.51
C ASN A 110 14.63 10.01 -29.01
N ASN A 111 14.72 11.15 -28.31
CA ASN A 111 15.55 12.28 -28.73
C ASN A 111 17.07 12.05 -28.59
N LEU A 112 17.51 11.00 -27.88
CA LEU A 112 18.94 10.74 -27.68
C LEU A 112 19.61 9.97 -28.82
N GLU A 113 18.87 9.16 -29.59
CA GLU A 113 19.41 8.54 -30.81
C GLU A 113 19.78 9.60 -31.89
N ALA A 114 19.11 10.75 -31.87
CA ALA A 114 19.42 11.91 -32.71
C ALA A 114 20.66 12.71 -32.25
N SER A 115 21.14 12.51 -31.02
CA SER A 115 22.13 13.39 -30.37
C SER A 115 23.54 12.77 -30.31
N ASN A 116 24.21 12.67 -31.47
CA ASN A 116 25.59 12.15 -31.58
C ASN A 116 26.69 13.03 -30.92
N SER A 117 26.33 14.13 -30.25
CA SER A 117 27.25 15.21 -29.84
C SER A 117 27.19 15.62 -28.35
N SER A 118 26.91 14.68 -27.44
CA SER A 118 26.98 14.90 -25.98
C SER A 118 28.15 14.16 -25.31
N SER A 119 28.64 14.70 -24.19
CA SER A 119 29.87 14.24 -23.53
C SER A 119 29.68 12.89 -22.82
N SER A 120 30.78 12.17 -22.55
CA SER A 120 30.73 10.84 -21.92
C SER A 120 30.08 10.85 -20.52
N SER A 121 30.12 11.98 -19.81
CA SER A 121 29.44 12.19 -18.51
C SER A 121 27.92 12.30 -18.60
N ASP A 122 27.37 12.67 -19.76
CA ASP A 122 25.92 12.91 -19.92
C ASP A 122 25.15 11.62 -20.21
N LYS A 123 25.83 10.60 -20.77
CA LYS A 123 25.22 9.36 -21.27
C LYS A 123 24.73 8.39 -20.18
N TRP A 124 24.96 8.68 -18.90
CA TRP A 124 24.43 7.92 -17.75
C TRP A 124 23.30 8.66 -17.00
N LYS A 125 22.22 9.04 -17.68
CA LYS A 125 20.96 9.40 -17.02
C LYS A 125 20.04 8.17 -16.95
N LEU A 126 19.36 7.97 -15.83
CA LEU A 126 18.33 6.92 -15.69
C LEU A 126 16.97 7.48 -16.15
N PRO A 127 15.97 6.64 -16.50
CA PRO A 127 14.62 7.11 -16.81
C PRO A 127 14.06 8.00 -15.70
N GLU A 128 13.40 9.09 -16.08
CA GLU A 128 12.76 10.02 -15.15
C GLU A 128 11.31 9.58 -14.94
N ILE A 129 11.02 9.00 -13.78
CA ILE A 129 9.72 8.42 -13.44
C ILE A 129 9.04 9.37 -12.46
N GLU A 130 8.03 10.07 -12.96
CA GLU A 130 7.26 11.04 -12.20
C GLU A 130 6.17 10.34 -11.37
N ARG A 131 6.03 10.77 -10.11
CA ARG A 131 4.92 10.41 -9.22
C ARG A 131 4.34 11.69 -8.64
N ALA A 132 3.23 12.16 -9.22
CA ALA A 132 2.65 13.48 -8.93
C ALA A 132 1.85 13.55 -7.60
N GLY A 133 2.45 13.08 -6.51
CA GLY A 133 1.92 13.16 -5.14
C GLY A 133 0.83 12.15 -4.78
N GLU A 134 0.22 12.35 -3.60
CA GLU A 134 -0.76 11.42 -3.00
C GLU A 134 -1.99 11.17 -3.88
N GLN A 135 -2.37 12.12 -4.73
CA GLN A 135 -3.50 12.02 -5.67
C GLN A 135 -3.33 10.88 -6.71
N TRP A 136 -2.14 10.28 -6.79
CA TRP A 136 -1.81 9.15 -7.68
C TRP A 136 -1.69 7.83 -6.91
N THR A 137 -2.25 7.73 -5.70
CA THR A 137 -2.17 6.56 -4.83
C THR A 137 -3.49 6.32 -4.08
N VAL A 138 -3.95 5.06 -4.04
CA VAL A 138 -5.12 4.63 -3.27
C VAL A 138 -4.78 3.38 -2.46
N LYS A 139 -5.28 3.31 -1.22
CA LYS A 139 -5.01 2.23 -0.25
C LYS A 139 -6.33 1.58 0.15
N THR A 140 -6.33 0.26 0.35
CA THR A 140 -7.48 -0.53 0.81
C THR A 140 -7.02 -1.61 1.80
N GLU A 141 -7.86 -1.96 2.78
CA GLU A 141 -7.55 -2.90 3.88
C GLU A 141 -8.78 -3.83 4.07
N PRO A 142 -8.63 -5.11 4.46
CA PRO A 142 -7.41 -5.83 4.85
C PRO A 142 -6.52 -6.24 3.65
N GLY A 143 -5.40 -6.92 3.90
CA GLY A 143 -4.50 -7.41 2.86
C GLY A 143 -5.10 -8.52 1.99
N ILE A 144 -4.56 -8.70 0.77
CA ILE A 144 -5.11 -9.62 -0.24
C ILE A 144 -5.17 -11.08 0.24
N SER A 145 -4.29 -11.48 1.15
CA SER A 145 -4.24 -12.84 1.71
C SER A 145 -5.42 -13.17 2.65
N SER A 146 -6.22 -12.18 3.04
CA SER A 146 -7.49 -12.40 3.76
C SER A 146 -8.53 -13.16 2.91
N PHE A 147 -8.39 -13.15 1.57
CA PHE A 147 -9.27 -13.86 0.65
C PHE A 147 -8.90 -15.36 0.50
N SER A 148 -7.97 -15.88 1.30
CA SER A 148 -7.46 -17.26 1.27
C SER A 148 -8.52 -18.36 1.39
N ASN A 149 -9.66 -18.07 2.04
CA ASN A 149 -10.80 -18.98 2.17
C ASN A 149 -11.98 -18.61 1.24
N ARG A 150 -11.87 -17.53 0.46
CA ARG A 150 -12.93 -17.00 -0.42
C ARG A 150 -12.39 -16.28 -1.68
N PRO A 151 -11.48 -16.90 -2.45
CA PRO A 151 -10.68 -16.19 -3.46
C PRO A 151 -11.50 -15.57 -4.59
N SER A 152 -12.68 -16.11 -4.89
CA SER A 152 -13.61 -15.59 -5.91
C SER A 152 -14.10 -14.16 -5.66
N PHE A 153 -14.03 -13.66 -4.41
CA PHE A 153 -14.49 -12.32 -4.05
C PHE A 153 -13.41 -11.23 -4.21
N VAL A 154 -12.13 -11.60 -4.34
CA VAL A 154 -10.99 -10.65 -4.38
C VAL A 154 -11.12 -9.60 -5.49
N GLY A 155 -11.72 -9.98 -6.62
CA GLY A 155 -11.97 -9.04 -7.71
C GLY A 155 -12.90 -7.89 -7.31
N LYS A 156 -14.09 -8.23 -6.79
CA LYS A 156 -15.15 -7.24 -6.51
C LYS A 156 -14.93 -6.46 -5.23
N GLU A 157 -14.43 -7.11 -4.18
CA GLU A 157 -14.35 -6.51 -2.84
C GLU A 157 -12.99 -5.89 -2.52
N HIS A 158 -11.94 -6.21 -3.29
CA HIS A 158 -10.58 -5.71 -3.04
C HIS A 158 -10.05 -4.92 -4.24
N LEU A 159 -9.97 -5.56 -5.41
CA LEU A 159 -9.34 -4.96 -6.58
C LEU A 159 -10.21 -3.93 -7.29
N LYS A 160 -11.54 -3.94 -7.10
CA LYS A 160 -12.43 -2.99 -7.77
C LYS A 160 -12.07 -1.54 -7.42
N GLN A 161 -12.00 -1.20 -6.13
CA GLN A 161 -11.68 0.16 -5.66
C GLN A 161 -10.35 0.66 -6.23
N LEU A 162 -9.34 -0.21 -6.25
CA LEU A 162 -8.01 0.09 -6.77
C LEU A 162 -8.03 0.36 -8.28
N LEU A 163 -8.61 -0.57 -9.06
CA LEU A 163 -8.59 -0.51 -10.52
C LEU A 163 -9.58 0.52 -11.09
N ASP A 164 -10.71 0.77 -10.42
CA ASP A 164 -11.62 1.90 -10.71
C ASP A 164 -10.84 3.22 -10.68
N PHE A 165 -10.05 3.44 -9.62
CA PHE A 165 -9.25 4.65 -9.44
C PHE A 165 -8.19 4.80 -10.54
N ALA A 166 -7.46 3.74 -10.87
CA ALA A 166 -6.51 3.76 -11.99
C ALA A 166 -7.19 4.08 -13.33
N HIS A 167 -8.37 3.51 -13.59
CA HIS A 167 -9.16 3.74 -14.80
C HIS A 167 -9.73 5.17 -14.87
N GLN A 168 -9.92 5.84 -13.73
CA GLN A 168 -10.38 7.24 -13.66
C GLN A 168 -9.24 8.25 -13.81
N GLN A 169 -8.06 7.98 -13.23
CA GLN A 169 -6.93 8.91 -13.26
C GLN A 169 -6.11 8.86 -14.57
N ILE A 170 -6.05 7.70 -15.24
CA ILE A 170 -5.23 7.52 -16.45
C ILE A 170 -6.07 7.87 -17.70
N PRO A 171 -5.52 8.63 -18.67
CA PRO A 171 -6.21 8.94 -19.93
C PRO A 171 -6.67 7.69 -20.68
N GLN A 172 -7.88 7.72 -21.23
CA GLN A 172 -8.55 6.56 -21.84
C GLN A 172 -7.78 5.98 -23.04
N ASP A 173 -7.08 6.82 -23.82
CA ASP A 173 -6.21 6.40 -24.92
C ASP A 173 -4.96 5.64 -24.45
N GLN A 174 -4.56 5.81 -23.19
CA GLN A 174 -3.39 5.18 -22.60
C GLN A 174 -3.69 3.88 -21.84
N HIS A 175 -4.97 3.53 -21.61
CA HIS A 175 -5.34 2.30 -20.91
C HIS A 175 -4.73 1.05 -21.57
N ILE A 176 -4.87 0.94 -22.91
CA ILE A 176 -4.33 -0.17 -23.72
C ILE A 176 -2.79 -0.27 -23.73
N HIS A 177 -2.10 0.73 -23.20
CA HIS A 177 -0.64 0.79 -23.08
C HIS A 177 -0.16 0.76 -21.63
N THR A 178 -1.07 0.92 -20.67
CA THR A 178 -0.77 0.96 -19.24
C THR A 178 -0.64 -0.46 -18.71
N GLN A 179 0.57 -0.84 -18.32
CA GLN A 179 0.80 -2.13 -17.66
C GLN A 179 0.38 -2.04 -16.19
N VAL A 180 -0.34 -3.06 -15.72
CA VAL A 180 -0.76 -3.22 -14.32
C VAL A 180 -0.01 -4.41 -13.71
N LEU A 181 0.81 -4.13 -12.70
CA LEU A 181 1.44 -5.14 -11.87
C LEU A 181 0.65 -5.33 -10.57
N LEU A 182 0.34 -6.58 -10.20
CA LEU A 182 -0.08 -6.95 -8.86
C LEU A 182 1.04 -7.78 -8.24
N LEU A 183 1.76 -7.15 -7.31
CA LEU A 183 2.97 -7.67 -6.69
C LEU A 183 2.69 -7.94 -5.21
N ALA A 184 2.37 -9.18 -4.88
CA ALA A 184 1.97 -9.56 -3.53
C ALA A 184 3.15 -10.03 -2.68
N THR A 185 3.20 -9.59 -1.42
CA THR A 185 4.39 -9.71 -0.57
C THR A 185 4.19 -10.79 0.52
N ALA A 186 4.83 -10.62 1.69
CA ALA A 186 4.87 -11.60 2.76
C ALA A 186 3.49 -12.14 3.22
N GLY A 187 2.41 -11.36 3.08
CA GLY A 187 1.06 -11.83 3.41
C GLY A 187 0.61 -13.02 2.57
N MET A 188 0.98 -13.06 1.29
CA MET A 188 0.72 -14.19 0.40
C MET A 188 1.75 -15.30 0.58
N ARG A 189 3.02 -14.95 0.87
CA ARG A 189 4.10 -15.93 1.15
C ARG A 189 3.80 -16.82 2.39
N LEU A 190 2.87 -16.42 3.25
CA LEU A 190 2.39 -17.22 4.41
C LEU A 190 1.24 -18.19 4.08
N LEU A 191 0.62 -18.10 2.90
CA LEU A 191 -0.46 -19.00 2.49
C LEU A 191 0.06 -20.27 1.80
N SER A 192 -0.77 -21.32 1.73
CA SER A 192 -0.46 -22.48 0.89
C SER A 192 -0.40 -22.10 -0.59
N ARG A 193 0.43 -22.79 -1.37
CA ARG A 193 0.61 -22.53 -2.82
C ARG A 193 -0.73 -22.51 -3.58
N THR A 194 -1.62 -23.44 -3.31
CA THR A 194 -2.96 -23.51 -3.92
C THR A 194 -3.81 -22.27 -3.61
N GLN A 195 -3.76 -21.73 -2.39
CA GLN A 195 -4.46 -20.49 -2.05
C GLN A 195 -3.83 -19.28 -2.75
N GLN A 196 -2.50 -19.23 -2.86
CA GLN A 196 -1.81 -18.16 -3.60
C GLN A 196 -2.24 -18.15 -5.07
N GLU A 197 -2.21 -19.32 -5.72
CA GLU A 197 -2.58 -19.52 -7.13
C GLU A 197 -4.07 -19.20 -7.37
N GLN A 198 -4.99 -19.64 -6.50
CA GLN A 198 -6.41 -19.33 -6.61
C GLN A 198 -6.73 -17.83 -6.48
N ILE A 199 -6.13 -17.14 -5.50
CA ILE A 199 -6.32 -15.69 -5.31
C ILE A 199 -5.79 -14.93 -6.54
N LEU A 200 -4.59 -15.25 -7.03
CA LEU A 200 -4.00 -14.59 -8.19
C LEU A 200 -4.76 -14.88 -9.50
N ALA A 201 -5.28 -16.10 -9.68
CA ALA A 201 -6.12 -16.45 -10.83
C ALA A 201 -7.43 -15.67 -10.84
N HIS A 202 -8.14 -15.58 -9.71
CA HIS A 202 -9.36 -14.75 -9.60
C HIS A 202 -9.07 -13.25 -9.75
N ALA A 203 -7.94 -12.77 -9.21
CA ALA A 203 -7.47 -11.40 -9.41
C ALA A 203 -7.22 -11.06 -10.88
N CYS A 204 -6.45 -11.91 -11.59
CA CYS A 204 -6.17 -11.75 -13.02
C CYS A 204 -7.45 -11.82 -13.86
N SER A 205 -8.31 -12.82 -13.60
CA SER A 205 -9.59 -13.00 -14.28
C SER A 205 -10.48 -11.76 -14.14
N TYR A 206 -10.56 -11.18 -12.92
CA TYR A 206 -11.31 -9.96 -12.69
C TYR A 206 -10.71 -8.77 -13.45
N ALA A 207 -9.40 -8.56 -13.37
CA ALA A 207 -8.74 -7.45 -14.05
C ALA A 207 -8.94 -7.51 -15.57
N ARG A 208 -8.71 -8.68 -16.20
CA ARG A 208 -8.87 -8.89 -17.65
C ARG A 208 -10.33 -8.79 -18.14
N SER A 209 -11.30 -9.05 -17.26
CA SER A 209 -12.73 -9.05 -17.65
C SER A 209 -13.43 -7.71 -17.47
N ASN A 210 -12.82 -6.75 -16.75
CA ASN A 210 -13.46 -5.48 -16.40
C ASN A 210 -12.68 -4.23 -16.88
N TYR A 211 -11.40 -4.35 -17.25
CA TYR A 211 -10.56 -3.21 -17.63
C TYR A 211 -9.71 -3.51 -18.87
N ASN A 212 -9.52 -2.52 -19.73
CA ASN A 212 -8.75 -2.65 -20.97
C ASN A 212 -7.26 -2.28 -20.79
N PHE A 213 -6.66 -2.74 -19.69
CA PHE A 213 -5.24 -2.50 -19.36
C PHE A 213 -4.30 -3.50 -20.05
N ALA A 214 -3.04 -3.11 -20.26
CA ALA A 214 -2.01 -3.93 -20.88
C ALA A 214 -1.55 -5.07 -19.94
N LEU A 215 -2.31 -6.16 -19.90
CA LEU A 215 -2.02 -7.37 -19.13
C LEU A 215 -1.46 -8.47 -20.04
N ARG A 216 -0.27 -8.99 -19.68
CA ARG A 216 0.34 -10.16 -20.34
C ARG A 216 -0.63 -11.36 -20.34
N GLU A 217 -0.44 -12.29 -21.26
CA GLU A 217 -1.26 -13.51 -21.32
C GLU A 217 -1.17 -14.29 -19.99
N GLY A 218 -2.30 -14.79 -19.49
CA GLY A 218 -2.42 -15.36 -18.14
C GLY A 218 -2.11 -14.40 -16.98
N CYS A 219 -1.90 -13.11 -17.25
CA CYS A 219 -1.23 -12.15 -16.34
C CYS A 219 0.19 -12.57 -15.91
N THR A 220 0.86 -13.40 -16.71
CA THR A 220 2.16 -14.02 -16.38
C THR A 220 3.23 -12.96 -16.08
N GLY A 221 3.80 -12.98 -14.87
CA GLY A 221 4.74 -11.98 -14.37
C GLY A 221 4.14 -10.61 -14.05
N SER A 222 2.91 -10.32 -14.49
CA SER A 222 2.16 -9.13 -14.09
C SER A 222 1.50 -9.34 -12.72
N PHE A 223 0.88 -10.50 -12.47
CA PHE A 223 0.17 -10.83 -11.22
C PHE A 223 0.91 -12.00 -10.53
N GLN A 224 1.65 -11.72 -9.47
CA GLN A 224 2.59 -12.68 -8.86
C GLN A 224 2.84 -12.43 -7.37
N VAL A 225 3.26 -13.48 -6.66
CA VAL A 225 3.85 -13.35 -5.32
C VAL A 225 5.35 -13.08 -5.49
N VAL A 226 5.83 -12.00 -4.88
CA VAL A 226 7.22 -11.54 -4.99
C VAL A 226 8.04 -12.09 -3.81
N SER A 227 9.25 -12.60 -4.11
CA SER A 227 10.19 -13.05 -3.08
C SER A 227 10.67 -11.88 -2.23
N GLY A 228 10.99 -12.12 -0.95
CA GLY A 228 11.41 -11.04 -0.05
C GLY A 228 12.74 -10.41 -0.46
N GLU A 229 13.56 -11.15 -1.20
CA GLU A 229 14.81 -10.72 -1.83
C GLU A 229 14.53 -9.74 -2.97
N ARG A 230 13.61 -10.08 -3.90
CA ARG A 230 13.21 -9.15 -4.97
C ARG A 230 12.57 -7.88 -4.39
N GLU A 231 11.70 -8.00 -3.39
CA GLU A 231 11.08 -6.89 -2.66
C GLU A 231 12.15 -5.95 -2.04
N GLY A 232 13.15 -6.50 -1.34
CA GLY A 232 14.26 -5.74 -0.77
C GLY A 232 15.18 -5.09 -1.82
N LEU A 233 15.45 -5.76 -2.93
CA LEU A 233 16.29 -5.23 -4.02
C LEU A 233 15.58 -4.13 -4.81
N PHE A 234 14.28 -4.29 -5.10
CA PHE A 234 13.44 -3.24 -5.67
C PHE A 234 13.43 -1.99 -4.77
N GLY A 235 13.33 -2.17 -3.46
CA GLY A 235 13.45 -1.10 -2.46
C GLY A 235 14.82 -0.42 -2.45
N TRP A 236 15.90 -1.20 -2.52
CA TRP A 236 17.27 -0.68 -2.65
C TRP A 236 17.47 0.16 -3.92
N THR A 237 16.92 -0.30 -5.06
CA THR A 237 16.92 0.46 -6.31
C THR A 237 16.13 1.76 -6.18
N ALA A 238 14.91 1.72 -5.61
CA ALA A 238 14.08 2.91 -5.41
C ALA A 238 14.73 3.93 -4.46
N ALA A 239 15.31 3.47 -3.35
CA ALA A 239 15.98 4.32 -2.37
C ALA A 239 17.21 5.00 -2.97
N ASN A 240 18.07 4.29 -3.71
CA ASN A 240 19.23 4.92 -4.36
C ASN A 240 18.82 5.84 -5.52
N TYR A 241 17.77 5.49 -6.28
CA TYR A 241 17.24 6.35 -7.34
C TYR A 241 16.76 7.71 -6.80
N LEU A 242 16.04 7.74 -5.67
CA LEU A 242 15.51 8.97 -5.09
C LEU A 242 16.50 9.72 -4.18
N LEU A 243 17.37 9.02 -3.44
CA LEU A 243 18.17 9.61 -2.35
C LEU A 243 19.68 9.65 -2.60
N ASN A 244 20.17 9.11 -3.71
CA ASN A 244 21.61 9.03 -3.99
C ASN A 244 21.99 9.69 -5.33
N PRO A 245 22.38 10.98 -5.34
CA PRO A 245 22.97 11.63 -6.51
C PRO A 245 24.22 10.91 -7.07
N GLN A 246 24.86 10.07 -6.26
CA GLN A 246 26.01 9.25 -6.62
C GLN A 246 25.64 7.80 -6.97
N PHE A 247 24.40 7.50 -7.42
CA PHE A 247 24.03 6.16 -7.93
C PHE A 247 24.82 5.72 -9.20
N ARG A 248 25.81 6.52 -9.61
CA ARG A 248 26.85 6.23 -10.62
C ARG A 248 28.15 5.63 -10.04
N THR A 249 28.33 5.58 -8.72
CA THR A 249 29.46 4.92 -8.03
C THR A 249 29.00 3.68 -7.26
N ASN A 250 29.87 3.04 -6.46
CA ASN A 250 29.49 1.93 -5.59
C ASN A 250 29.03 2.41 -4.19
N ASP A 251 29.20 3.69 -3.90
CA ASP A 251 28.84 4.36 -2.65
C ASP A 251 27.32 4.51 -2.56
N THR A 252 26.67 3.41 -2.18
CA THR A 252 25.22 3.25 -2.26
C THR A 252 24.60 3.17 -0.87
N LEU A 253 23.40 3.73 -0.76
CA LEU A 253 22.58 3.62 0.44
C LEU A 253 22.14 2.16 0.60
N GLY A 254 22.26 1.66 1.81
CA GLY A 254 21.59 0.44 2.24
C GLY A 254 20.10 0.73 2.46
N PHE A 255 19.28 -0.28 2.28
CA PHE A 255 17.83 -0.21 2.37
C PHE A 255 17.31 -1.20 3.39
N LEU A 256 16.42 -0.74 4.26
CA LEU A 256 15.69 -1.52 5.25
C LEU A 256 14.19 -1.33 5.02
N ASP A 257 13.44 -2.43 4.92
CA ASP A 257 11.98 -2.42 4.92
C ASP A 257 11.46 -3.26 6.09
N MET A 258 10.30 -2.89 6.60
CA MET A 258 9.56 -3.65 7.59
C MET A 258 8.06 -3.44 7.33
N GLY A 259 7.42 -4.48 6.81
CA GLY A 259 5.97 -4.56 6.71
C GLY A 259 5.35 -5.27 7.92
N GLY A 260 4.07 -5.62 7.82
CA GLY A 260 3.37 -6.37 8.87
C GLY A 260 3.87 -7.81 9.05
N ALA A 261 4.39 -8.45 7.98
CA ALA A 261 4.70 -9.89 7.98
C ALA A 261 6.17 -10.25 7.67
N SER A 262 6.98 -9.34 7.11
CA SER A 262 8.43 -9.54 6.97
C SER A 262 9.21 -8.24 7.18
N ALA A 263 10.51 -8.39 7.43
CA ALA A 263 11.51 -7.34 7.28
C ALA A 263 12.53 -7.72 6.18
N GLN A 264 13.24 -6.72 5.67
CA GLN A 264 14.20 -6.83 4.57
C GLN A 264 15.43 -5.96 4.84
N ILE A 265 16.60 -6.41 4.39
CA ILE A 265 17.84 -5.63 4.32
C ILE A 265 18.50 -5.84 2.97
N ALA A 266 18.98 -4.77 2.33
CA ALA A 266 19.77 -4.83 1.09
C ALA A 266 20.85 -3.75 1.03
N PHE A 267 22.09 -4.09 0.64
CA PHE A 267 23.20 -3.14 0.48
C PHE A 267 24.34 -3.71 -0.38
N VAL A 268 25.21 -2.86 -0.93
CA VAL A 268 26.45 -3.27 -1.61
C VAL A 268 27.56 -3.41 -0.54
N PRO A 269 28.24 -4.56 -0.43
CA PRO A 269 29.32 -4.72 0.56
C PRO A 269 30.55 -3.85 0.27
N ASN A 270 31.09 -3.18 1.30
CA ASN A 270 32.21 -2.23 1.21
C ASN A 270 33.61 -2.87 1.03
N THR A 271 33.67 -4.11 0.56
CA THR A 271 34.89 -4.92 0.40
C THR A 271 35.38 -4.89 -1.04
N HIS A 272 36.58 -4.36 -1.30
CA HIS A 272 37.20 -4.35 -2.64
C HIS A 272 37.33 -5.75 -3.27
N THR A 273 37.47 -6.77 -2.42
CA THR A 273 37.17 -8.17 -2.75
C THR A 273 36.27 -8.72 -1.64
N PRO A 274 34.97 -8.97 -1.88
CA PRO A 274 34.20 -9.80 -0.95
C PRO A 274 34.81 -11.20 -0.89
N ASP A 275 34.69 -11.86 0.27
CA ASP A 275 35.13 -13.25 0.42
C ASP A 275 34.53 -14.14 -0.66
N LYS A 276 35.28 -15.14 -1.14
CA LYS A 276 34.87 -16.01 -2.25
C LYS A 276 33.59 -16.83 -1.98
N ASN A 277 33.09 -16.80 -0.75
CA ASN A 277 31.78 -17.35 -0.39
C ASN A 277 30.71 -16.25 -0.53
N VAL A 278 30.80 -15.18 0.27
CA VAL A 278 29.97 -13.96 0.16
C VAL A 278 29.74 -13.50 -1.29
N ALA A 279 30.77 -13.52 -2.12
CA ALA A 279 30.72 -13.11 -3.53
C ALA A 279 29.73 -13.92 -4.40
N LYS A 280 29.42 -15.16 -4.02
CA LYS A 280 28.46 -16.04 -4.72
C LYS A 280 27.01 -15.75 -4.33
N ASP A 281 26.81 -15.20 -3.12
CA ASP A 281 25.49 -14.98 -2.52
C ASP A 281 24.96 -13.57 -2.76
N LEU A 282 25.67 -12.74 -3.54
CA LEU A 282 25.22 -11.42 -3.95
C LEU A 282 24.22 -11.54 -5.10
N ALA A 283 23.08 -10.86 -4.97
CA ALA A 283 22.18 -10.65 -6.09
C ALA A 283 22.79 -9.65 -7.08
N THR A 284 22.59 -9.91 -8.37
CA THR A 284 23.01 -9.03 -9.46
C THR A 284 21.86 -8.10 -9.80
N VAL A 285 22.06 -6.80 -9.62
CA VAL A 285 21.12 -5.75 -10.07
C VAL A 285 21.74 -5.01 -11.25
N THR A 286 21.10 -5.04 -12.41
CA THR A 286 21.55 -4.33 -13.62
C THR A 286 20.55 -3.22 -13.97
N LEU A 287 21.05 -2.00 -14.06
CA LEU A 287 20.33 -0.80 -14.50
C LEU A 287 20.71 -0.46 -15.95
N ARG A 288 19.81 0.20 -16.68
CA ARG A 288 20.07 0.78 -18.00
C ARG A 288 19.93 2.30 -17.98
N SER A 289 20.84 3.00 -18.64
CA SER A 289 20.70 4.43 -18.91
C SER A 289 19.79 4.68 -20.11
N ILE A 290 19.25 5.90 -20.22
CA ILE A 290 18.47 6.33 -21.39
C ILE A 290 19.29 6.39 -22.69
N GLY A 291 20.62 6.22 -22.61
CA GLY A 291 21.52 6.02 -23.75
C GLY A 291 21.87 4.55 -24.03
N GLY A 292 21.12 3.60 -23.46
CA GLY A 292 21.24 2.16 -23.71
C GLY A 292 22.42 1.46 -23.02
N ALA A 293 23.28 2.19 -22.31
CA ALA A 293 24.38 1.61 -21.55
C ALA A 293 23.87 0.90 -20.30
N ASP A 294 24.54 -0.17 -19.88
CA ASP A 294 24.21 -0.92 -18.66
C ASP A 294 25.22 -0.72 -17.53
N ARG A 295 24.75 -0.84 -16.28
CA ARG A 295 25.58 -0.80 -15.05
C ARG A 295 25.06 -1.79 -14.03
N THR A 296 25.97 -2.61 -13.51
CA THR A 296 25.66 -3.75 -12.65
C THR A 296 26.26 -3.61 -11.26
N PHE A 297 25.50 -4.03 -10.24
CA PHE A 297 25.87 -4.04 -8.83
C PHE A 297 25.74 -5.45 -8.25
N GLY A 298 26.71 -5.85 -7.42
CA GLY A 298 26.55 -6.99 -6.51
C GLY A 298 25.96 -6.51 -5.19
N VAL A 299 24.70 -6.86 -4.92
CA VAL A 299 23.93 -6.39 -3.77
C VAL A 299 23.64 -7.59 -2.85
N PHE A 300 24.09 -7.53 -1.61
CA PHE A 300 23.65 -8.47 -0.58
C PHE A 300 22.19 -8.17 -0.24
N VAL A 301 21.36 -9.20 -0.07
CA VAL A 301 19.98 -9.07 0.39
C VAL A 301 19.58 -10.22 1.30
N ALA A 302 18.82 -9.92 2.36
CA ALA A 302 18.18 -10.92 3.20
C ALA A 302 16.75 -10.51 3.56
N THR A 303 15.85 -11.50 3.66
CA THR A 303 14.47 -11.32 4.15
C THR A 303 14.20 -12.18 5.39
N PHE A 304 13.38 -11.63 6.28
CA PHE A 304 13.00 -12.20 7.56
C PHE A 304 11.48 -12.34 7.62
N LEU A 305 10.97 -13.42 7.03
CA LEU A 305 9.54 -13.77 7.13
C LEU A 305 9.17 -14.05 8.59
N GLY A 306 7.97 -13.64 9.01
CA GLY A 306 7.53 -13.74 10.40
C GLY A 306 8.17 -12.71 11.36
N HIS A 307 8.90 -11.72 10.84
CA HIS A 307 9.60 -10.68 11.62
C HIS A 307 9.15 -9.25 11.27
N GLY A 308 8.12 -9.09 10.44
CA GLY A 308 7.36 -7.84 10.35
C GLY A 308 6.58 -7.56 11.64
N THR A 309 6.14 -6.32 11.83
CA THR A 309 5.56 -5.83 13.11
C THR A 309 4.42 -6.68 13.64
N ASN A 310 3.45 -7.02 12.80
CA ASN A 310 2.24 -7.75 13.19
C ASN A 310 2.55 -9.22 13.50
N GLU A 311 3.39 -9.87 12.69
CA GLU A 311 3.81 -11.26 12.95
C GLU A 311 4.73 -11.37 14.17
N ALA A 312 5.61 -10.40 14.41
CA ALA A 312 6.41 -10.35 15.61
C ALA A 312 5.51 -10.18 16.86
N ARG A 313 4.48 -9.33 16.80
CA ARG A 313 3.48 -9.16 17.87
C ARG A 313 2.66 -10.43 18.09
N ARG A 314 2.24 -11.11 17.02
CA ARG A 314 1.52 -12.39 17.12
C ARG A 314 2.38 -13.46 17.83
N ARG A 315 3.65 -13.57 17.45
CA ARG A 315 4.64 -14.47 18.09
C ARG A 315 4.93 -14.08 19.54
N TYR A 316 4.95 -12.78 19.86
CA TYR A 316 5.12 -12.26 21.21
C TYR A 316 3.94 -12.65 22.13
N VAL A 317 2.72 -12.31 21.74
CA VAL A 317 1.51 -12.60 22.53
C VAL A 317 1.33 -14.11 22.68
N GLN A 318 1.65 -14.90 21.65
CA GLN A 318 1.67 -16.36 21.75
C GLN A 318 2.63 -16.85 22.85
N LYS A 319 3.90 -16.41 22.86
CA LYS A 319 4.85 -16.78 23.93
C LYS A 319 4.37 -16.36 25.31
N LEU A 320 3.81 -15.17 25.44
CA LEU A 320 3.29 -14.62 26.70
C LEU A 320 2.16 -15.52 27.27
N LEU A 321 1.26 -16.00 26.40
CA LEU A 321 0.20 -16.95 26.76
C LEU A 321 0.75 -18.33 27.13
N GLU A 322 1.74 -18.85 26.40
CA GLU A 322 2.41 -20.13 26.69
C GLU A 322 3.07 -20.11 28.08
N HIS A 323 3.74 -19.01 28.44
CA HIS A 323 4.34 -18.82 29.77
C HIS A 323 3.27 -18.71 30.86
N SER A 324 2.21 -17.95 30.63
CA SER A 324 1.12 -17.80 31.62
C SER A 324 0.38 -19.11 31.88
N THR A 325 0.10 -19.89 30.83
CA THR A 325 -0.51 -21.23 30.92
C THR A 325 0.33 -22.18 31.77
N THR A 326 1.65 -22.11 31.62
CA THR A 326 2.61 -22.95 32.35
C THR A 326 2.67 -22.62 33.85
N GLN A 327 2.29 -21.39 34.25
CA GLN A 327 2.26 -20.95 35.64
C GLN A 327 0.91 -21.13 36.34
N SER A 328 -0.19 -21.10 35.59
CA SER A 328 -1.56 -21.05 36.13
C SER A 328 -2.40 -22.31 35.92
N HIS A 329 -2.02 -23.18 34.97
CA HIS A 329 -2.81 -24.32 34.48
C HIS A 329 -4.20 -24.00 33.88
N GLN A 330 -4.65 -22.74 33.89
CA GLN A 330 -5.94 -22.29 33.32
C GLN A 330 -5.79 -20.95 32.61
N LEU A 331 -6.29 -20.89 31.37
CA LEU A 331 -6.18 -19.70 30.48
C LEU A 331 -7.40 -18.77 30.52
N GLU A 332 -8.54 -19.23 31.02
CA GLU A 332 -9.83 -18.53 30.86
C GLU A 332 -9.98 -17.38 31.84
N ASN A 333 -10.38 -16.21 31.33
CA ASN A 333 -10.52 -14.94 32.06
C ASN A 333 -9.23 -14.46 32.76
N GLN A 334 -8.06 -14.99 32.39
CA GLN A 334 -6.80 -14.58 32.98
C GLN A 334 -6.43 -13.15 32.53
N LEU A 335 -6.09 -12.29 33.50
CA LEU A 335 -5.47 -10.99 33.25
C LEU A 335 -3.95 -11.20 33.13
N ILE A 336 -3.38 -10.80 32.00
CA ILE A 336 -1.97 -11.05 31.67
C ILE A 336 -1.27 -9.72 31.40
N ASP A 337 -0.18 -9.46 32.12
CA ASP A 337 0.55 -8.20 32.01
C ASP A 337 1.46 -8.14 30.78
N ASP A 338 1.35 -7.06 30.03
CA ASP A 338 2.00 -6.84 28.74
C ASP A 338 2.78 -5.50 28.78
N PRO A 339 4.11 -5.51 28.95
CA PRO A 339 4.92 -4.28 28.92
C PRO A 339 4.94 -3.60 27.54
N CYS A 340 4.52 -4.29 26.47
CA CYS A 340 4.50 -3.77 25.11
C CYS A 340 3.18 -3.09 24.71
N LEU A 341 2.24 -2.93 25.64
CA LEU A 341 1.05 -2.09 25.50
C LEU A 341 1.16 -0.85 26.41
N ALA A 342 0.57 0.27 25.97
CA ALA A 342 0.53 1.50 26.75
C ALA A 342 -0.19 1.29 28.10
N LEU A 343 0.16 2.09 29.11
CA LEU A 343 -0.38 1.96 30.47
C LEU A 343 -1.93 1.94 30.46
N ASP A 344 -2.53 1.03 31.22
CA ASP A 344 -3.99 0.80 31.35
C ASP A 344 -4.73 0.36 30.07
N LEU A 345 -4.03 0.08 28.96
CA LEU A 345 -4.64 -0.49 27.75
C LEU A 345 -5.03 -1.95 27.98
N ALA A 346 -6.33 -2.25 28.03
CA ALA A 346 -6.87 -3.60 28.04
C ALA A 346 -7.19 -4.09 26.61
N LEU A 347 -6.70 -5.27 26.21
CA LEU A 347 -7.00 -5.90 24.91
C LEU A 347 -7.32 -7.39 25.03
N PRO A 348 -8.38 -7.91 24.40
CA PRO A 348 -8.65 -9.35 24.36
C PRO A 348 -7.60 -10.06 23.50
N THR A 349 -7.28 -11.31 23.86
CA THR A 349 -6.46 -12.17 23.00
C THR A 349 -7.21 -12.58 21.73
N THR A 350 -6.48 -12.96 20.67
CA THR A 350 -7.05 -13.38 19.38
C THR A 350 -7.95 -14.62 19.45
N ASN A 351 -7.88 -15.39 20.55
CA ASN A 351 -8.75 -16.53 20.85
C ASN A 351 -9.85 -16.22 21.88
N GLY A 352 -9.95 -14.97 22.35
CA GLY A 352 -10.94 -14.51 23.34
C GLY A 352 -10.79 -15.06 24.76
N ARG A 353 -9.74 -15.84 25.05
CA ARG A 353 -9.63 -16.56 26.34
C ARG A 353 -9.07 -15.73 27.49
N ALA A 354 -8.20 -14.76 27.20
CA ALA A 354 -7.52 -13.94 28.21
C ALA A 354 -7.54 -12.46 27.84
N LEU A 355 -7.25 -11.60 28.82
CA LEU A 355 -7.19 -10.14 28.67
C LEU A 355 -5.76 -9.66 28.93
N LEU A 356 -5.15 -9.02 27.93
CA LEU A 356 -3.85 -8.37 28.07
C LEU A 356 -4.04 -7.00 28.74
N ARG A 357 -3.21 -6.68 29.74
CA ARG A 357 -3.17 -5.37 30.41
C ARG A 357 -1.83 -4.69 30.16
N GLY A 358 -1.87 -3.51 29.57
CA GLY A 358 -0.69 -2.71 29.30
C GLY A 358 -0.07 -2.10 30.55
N GLN A 359 1.23 -2.35 30.72
CA GLN A 359 2.04 -1.84 31.83
C GLN A 359 2.84 -0.57 31.46
N GLY A 360 2.93 -0.22 30.17
CA GLY A 360 3.66 0.96 29.70
C GLY A 360 5.19 0.90 29.84
N ASP A 361 5.76 -0.19 30.36
CA ASP A 361 7.20 -0.35 30.52
C ASP A 361 7.89 -0.70 29.18
N PHE A 362 8.24 0.36 28.46
CA PHE A 362 9.01 0.28 27.22
C PHE A 362 10.34 -0.49 27.38
N LYS A 363 11.02 -0.41 28.54
CA LYS A 363 12.31 -1.08 28.77
C LYS A 363 12.12 -2.58 28.94
N ALA A 364 11.13 -3.00 29.72
CA ALA A 364 10.72 -4.39 29.79
C ALA A 364 10.22 -4.92 28.44
N CYS A 365 9.56 -4.09 27.62
CA CYS A 365 9.14 -4.49 26.27
C CYS A 365 10.33 -4.76 25.33
N VAL A 366 11.37 -3.91 25.35
CA VAL A 366 12.62 -4.17 24.59
C VAL A 366 13.24 -5.50 25.02
N LEU A 367 13.40 -5.73 26.33
CA LEU A 367 13.95 -7.00 26.83
C LEU A 367 13.08 -8.22 26.46
N ALA A 368 11.75 -8.10 26.57
CA ALA A 368 10.83 -9.20 26.31
C ALA A 368 10.66 -9.52 24.81
N THR A 369 11.03 -8.60 23.90
CA THR A 369 10.93 -8.80 22.45
C THR A 369 12.23 -9.24 21.78
N GLU A 370 13.40 -9.05 22.39
CA GLU A 370 14.68 -9.52 21.82
C GLU A 370 14.68 -11.04 21.47
N PRO A 371 14.13 -11.95 22.31
CA PRO A 371 14.09 -13.38 22.03
C PRO A 371 13.21 -13.80 20.84
N LEU A 372 12.60 -12.86 20.12
CA LEU A 372 11.89 -13.11 18.85
C LEU A 372 12.86 -13.07 17.66
N LEU A 373 14.02 -12.42 17.79
CA LEU A 373 15.06 -12.33 16.76
C LEU A 373 15.75 -13.67 16.45
N ASN A 374 15.72 -14.63 17.38
CA ASN A 374 16.37 -15.95 17.21
C ASN A 374 17.86 -15.84 16.80
N ARG A 375 18.65 -15.13 17.62
CA ARG A 375 20.05 -14.76 17.32
C ARG A 375 21.05 -15.93 17.35
N THR A 376 20.67 -17.06 17.96
CA THR A 376 21.55 -18.24 18.16
C THR A 376 21.62 -19.19 16.96
N ALA A 377 20.78 -19.03 15.94
CA ALA A 377 20.62 -19.98 14.84
C ALA A 377 21.70 -19.87 13.72
N CYS A 378 22.89 -19.34 14.02
CA CYS A 378 23.91 -19.07 13.00
C CYS A 378 24.71 -20.34 12.64
N ILE A 379 24.68 -20.72 11.35
CA ILE A 379 25.45 -21.85 10.81
C ILE A 379 26.82 -21.37 10.27
N GLU A 380 26.82 -20.27 9.51
CA GLU A 380 28.04 -19.68 8.94
C GLU A 380 28.19 -18.22 9.42
N SER A 381 29.23 -17.98 10.23
CA SER A 381 29.49 -16.66 10.83
C SER A 381 30.26 -15.75 9.85
N PRO A 382 29.92 -14.44 9.75
CA PRO A 382 28.93 -13.73 10.56
C PRO A 382 27.49 -13.88 10.04
N CYS A 383 26.54 -13.91 10.98
CA CYS A 383 25.10 -13.85 10.68
C CYS A 383 24.46 -12.55 11.19
N LEU A 384 23.37 -12.17 10.53
CA LEU A 384 22.31 -11.36 11.13
C LEU A 384 21.40 -12.26 12.00
N PHE A 385 20.32 -11.70 12.53
CA PHE A 385 19.31 -12.47 13.26
C PHE A 385 18.64 -13.57 12.42
N ALA A 386 17.90 -14.47 13.10
CA ALA A 386 17.29 -15.67 12.53
C ALA A 386 18.25 -16.57 11.73
N GLY A 387 19.55 -16.53 12.04
CA GLY A 387 20.57 -17.40 11.45
C GLY A 387 20.95 -17.09 10.00
N LYS A 388 20.61 -15.90 9.47
CA LYS A 388 20.93 -15.51 8.10
C LYS A 388 22.41 -15.11 7.95
N PRO A 389 23.25 -15.82 7.19
CA PRO A 389 24.62 -15.40 6.91
C PRO A 389 24.64 -14.04 6.21
N ALA A 390 25.65 -13.22 6.48
CA ALA A 390 25.80 -11.89 5.88
C ALA A 390 27.26 -11.41 5.87
N PRO A 391 27.65 -10.54 4.92
CA PRO A 391 28.92 -9.83 5.00
C PRO A 391 28.95 -8.86 6.19
N THR A 392 30.13 -8.73 6.81
CA THR A 392 30.39 -7.77 7.89
C THR A 392 30.03 -6.35 7.47
N ILE A 393 29.12 -5.71 8.22
CA ILE A 393 28.64 -4.36 7.90
C ILE A 393 29.54 -3.32 8.56
N ASP A 394 30.33 -2.61 7.74
CA ASP A 394 31.03 -1.41 8.18
C ASP A 394 30.05 -0.23 8.31
N PHE A 395 29.45 -0.10 9.49
CA PHE A 395 28.53 1.00 9.84
C PHE A 395 29.20 2.39 9.93
N THR A 396 30.52 2.53 9.73
CA THR A 396 31.13 3.87 9.62
C THR A 396 30.88 4.45 8.23
N ARG A 397 31.10 3.64 7.19
CA ARG A 397 30.87 3.97 5.77
C ARG A 397 29.43 3.71 5.34
N GLN A 398 28.89 2.53 5.63
CA GLN A 398 27.55 2.14 5.20
C GLN A 398 26.47 2.96 5.93
N LYS A 399 25.63 3.65 5.15
CA LYS A 399 24.42 4.34 5.62
C LYS A 399 23.18 3.57 5.17
N PHE A 400 22.14 3.57 5.98
CA PHE A 400 20.87 2.87 5.73
C PHE A 400 19.66 3.81 5.74
N VAL A 401 18.70 3.52 4.88
CA VAL A 401 17.38 4.15 4.83
C VAL A 401 16.32 3.13 5.20
N GLY A 402 15.50 3.44 6.19
CA GLY A 402 14.35 2.64 6.62
C GLY A 402 13.04 3.21 6.12
N VAL A 403 12.20 2.36 5.51
CA VAL A 403 10.86 2.73 5.05
C VAL A 403 9.78 1.94 5.80
N SER A 404 8.51 2.13 5.45
CA SER A 404 7.36 1.43 6.06
C SER A 404 7.34 1.58 7.59
N GLU A 405 7.31 0.49 8.37
CA GLU A 405 7.21 0.54 9.83
C GLU A 405 8.41 1.21 10.52
N PHE A 406 9.57 1.28 9.87
CA PHE A 406 10.69 2.11 10.35
C PHE A 406 10.34 3.60 10.38
N TRP A 407 9.49 4.07 9.45
CA TRP A 407 8.94 5.41 9.51
C TRP A 407 7.74 5.48 10.47
N TYR A 408 6.72 4.63 10.30
CA TYR A 408 5.49 4.77 11.08
C TYR A 408 5.74 4.68 12.60
N ALA A 409 6.60 3.77 13.05
CA ALA A 409 6.97 3.64 14.45
C ALA A 409 7.82 4.81 15.00
N THR A 410 8.54 5.55 14.13
CA THR A 410 9.34 6.73 14.53
C THR A 410 8.58 8.05 14.42
N HIS A 411 7.69 8.19 13.44
CA HIS A 411 7.07 9.46 13.10
C HIS A 411 5.66 9.62 13.68
N ASP A 412 4.73 8.70 13.37
CA ASP A 412 3.27 8.91 13.48
C ASP A 412 2.81 9.36 14.88
N HIS A 413 3.49 8.88 15.93
CA HIS A 413 3.13 9.19 17.31
C HIS A 413 4.24 9.84 18.13
N LEU A 414 5.51 9.62 17.78
CA LEU A 414 6.67 10.12 18.53
C LEU A 414 7.29 11.39 17.91
N GLN A 415 7.01 11.64 16.62
CA GLN A 415 7.52 12.75 15.80
C GLN A 415 9.05 12.77 15.62
N LEU A 416 9.68 11.59 15.60
CA LEU A 416 11.13 11.37 15.46
C LEU A 416 11.51 10.69 14.12
N GLY A 417 10.71 10.90 13.07
CA GLY A 417 11.05 10.44 11.72
C GLY A 417 12.20 11.26 11.13
N GLY A 418 13.22 10.60 10.55
CA GLY A 418 14.42 11.25 10.04
C GLY A 418 15.70 10.56 10.50
N LEU A 419 16.74 11.32 10.83
CA LEU A 419 18.02 10.78 11.36
C LEU A 419 17.80 10.06 12.70
N TRP A 420 18.45 8.91 12.88
CA TRP A 420 18.31 8.10 14.09
C TRP A 420 19.11 8.65 15.26
N ASP A 421 18.39 8.95 16.34
CA ASP A 421 18.92 9.21 17.69
C ASP A 421 18.24 8.21 18.63
N VAL A 422 19.00 7.22 19.11
CA VAL A 422 18.45 6.14 19.94
C VAL A 422 18.08 6.62 21.35
N GLU A 423 18.77 7.63 21.89
CA GLU A 423 18.50 8.13 23.24
C GLU A 423 17.23 8.98 23.26
N LEU A 424 17.11 9.90 22.29
CA LEU A 424 15.88 10.67 22.09
C LEU A 424 14.69 9.75 21.76
N PHE A 425 14.91 8.70 20.95
CA PHE A 425 13.87 7.73 20.60
C PHE A 425 13.38 6.92 21.81
N GLU A 426 14.28 6.28 22.55
CA GLU A 426 13.87 5.41 23.68
C GLU A 426 13.25 6.22 24.82
N ASN A 427 13.74 7.45 25.08
CA ASN A 427 13.12 8.35 26.05
C ASN A 427 11.69 8.72 25.62
N ARG A 428 11.49 9.18 24.38
CA ARG A 428 10.16 9.55 23.84
C ARG A 428 9.21 8.35 23.75
N ALA A 429 9.72 7.16 23.45
CA ALA A 429 8.92 5.94 23.47
C ALA A 429 8.50 5.55 24.89
N SER A 430 9.38 5.71 25.88
CA SER A 430 9.04 5.50 27.30
C SER A 430 8.00 6.50 27.80
N GLU A 431 8.13 7.80 27.47
CA GLU A 431 7.12 8.84 27.76
C GLU A 431 5.75 8.47 27.18
N PHE A 432 5.71 8.05 25.91
CA PHE A 432 4.47 7.66 25.23
C PHE A 432 3.82 6.44 25.90
N CYS A 433 4.60 5.39 26.21
CA CYS A 433 4.05 4.15 26.75
C CYS A 433 3.57 4.26 28.20
N GLN A 434 4.19 5.14 28.99
CA GLN A 434 3.74 5.44 30.36
C GLN A 434 2.54 6.40 30.42
N THR A 435 2.09 6.95 29.28
CA THR A 435 0.86 7.76 29.22
C THR A 435 -0.36 6.84 29.31
N PRO A 436 -1.29 7.03 30.29
CA PRO A 436 -2.47 6.19 30.42
C PRO A 436 -3.35 6.18 29.16
N TRP A 437 -3.85 5.01 28.79
CA TRP A 437 -4.59 4.78 27.56
C TRP A 437 -5.78 5.73 27.31
N PRO A 438 -6.61 6.10 28.32
CA PRO A 438 -7.65 7.11 28.14
C PRO A 438 -7.10 8.47 27.67
N GLN A 439 -5.92 8.88 28.16
CA GLN A 439 -5.29 10.14 27.76
C GLN A 439 -4.70 10.06 26.34
N LEU A 440 -4.21 8.89 25.92
CA LEU A 440 -3.77 8.66 24.54
C LEU A 440 -4.95 8.73 23.55
N LEU A 441 -6.11 8.16 23.91
CA LEU A 441 -7.35 8.33 23.14
C LEU A 441 -7.81 9.79 23.13
N ASP A 442 -7.95 10.44 24.29
CA ASP A 442 -8.43 11.81 24.40
C ASP A 442 -7.50 12.83 23.73
N SER A 443 -6.21 12.54 23.56
CA SER A 443 -5.27 13.42 22.88
C SER A 443 -5.18 13.19 21.36
N ARG A 444 -5.50 11.98 20.85
CA ARG A 444 -5.22 11.61 19.44
C ARG A 444 -6.43 11.08 18.66
N ALA A 445 -7.48 10.61 19.32
CA ALA A 445 -8.73 10.14 18.70
C ALA A 445 -9.89 11.15 18.87
N ARG A 446 -9.63 12.36 19.37
CA ARG A 446 -10.63 13.39 19.68
C ARG A 446 -11.39 13.87 18.42
N GLY A 447 -12.48 13.20 18.10
CA GLY A 447 -13.30 13.44 16.91
C GLY A 447 -13.14 12.42 15.77
N SER A 448 -12.39 11.32 15.97
CA SER A 448 -12.27 10.23 15.01
C SER A 448 -12.84 8.92 15.55
N THR A 449 -13.74 8.30 14.79
CA THR A 449 -14.26 6.94 15.05
C THR A 449 -13.56 5.88 14.17
N ASP A 450 -12.36 6.18 13.67
CA ASP A 450 -11.59 5.27 12.82
C ASP A 450 -10.91 4.17 13.64
N GLU A 451 -11.45 2.95 13.56
CA GLU A 451 -10.89 1.75 14.21
C GLU A 451 -9.44 1.46 13.75
N LEU A 452 -9.07 1.82 12.52
CA LEU A 452 -7.71 1.62 11.98
C LEU A 452 -6.71 2.55 12.67
N LEU A 453 -7.12 3.79 12.97
CA LEU A 453 -6.31 4.74 13.74
C LEU A 453 -6.13 4.27 15.19
N VAL A 454 -7.19 3.75 15.82
CA VAL A 454 -7.13 3.17 17.17
C VAL A 454 -6.19 1.95 17.20
N GLY A 455 -6.32 1.02 16.25
CA GLY A 455 -5.45 -0.17 16.17
C GLY A 455 -3.98 0.15 15.93
N ARG A 456 -3.67 1.23 15.18
CA ARG A 456 -2.28 1.73 15.02
C ARG A 456 -1.75 2.31 16.33
N LEU A 457 -2.54 3.09 17.05
CA LEU A 457 -2.18 3.69 18.34
C LEU A 457 -1.91 2.63 19.42
N GLN A 458 -2.75 1.59 19.50
CA GLN A 458 -2.58 0.45 20.42
C GLN A 458 -1.23 -0.28 20.22
N MET A 459 -0.75 -0.35 18.97
CA MET A 459 0.44 -1.10 18.58
C MET A 459 1.76 -0.35 18.77
N GLN A 460 1.73 0.95 19.07
CA GLN A 460 2.91 1.81 19.01
C GLN A 460 4.05 1.38 19.94
N CYS A 461 3.74 0.98 21.18
CA CYS A 461 4.76 0.57 22.15
C CYS A 461 5.54 -0.67 21.71
N PHE A 462 4.82 -1.72 21.27
CA PHE A 462 5.42 -2.89 20.67
C PHE A 462 6.27 -2.54 19.44
N LYS A 463 5.73 -1.74 18.51
CA LYS A 463 6.43 -1.34 17.29
C LYS A 463 7.73 -0.60 17.57
N ALA A 464 7.72 0.34 18.52
CA ALA A 464 8.89 1.11 18.92
C ALA A 464 10.00 0.21 19.50
N ALA A 465 9.65 -0.72 20.40
CA ALA A 465 10.61 -1.65 20.97
C ALA A 465 11.14 -2.65 19.91
N TRP A 466 10.29 -3.07 18.98
CA TRP A 466 10.68 -4.00 17.91
C TRP A 466 11.69 -3.39 16.94
N ILE A 467 11.54 -2.13 16.53
CA ILE A 467 12.55 -1.50 15.64
C ILE A 467 13.89 -1.28 16.33
N VAL A 468 13.92 -0.93 17.62
CA VAL A 468 15.15 -0.85 18.44
C VAL A 468 15.89 -2.19 18.43
N ASN A 469 15.16 -3.28 18.69
CA ASN A 469 15.72 -4.63 18.67
C ASN A 469 16.22 -5.04 17.29
N VAL A 470 15.43 -4.83 16.23
CA VAL A 470 15.83 -5.19 14.86
C VAL A 470 17.05 -4.40 14.39
N LEU A 471 17.16 -3.10 14.70
CA LEU A 471 18.33 -2.29 14.34
C LEU A 471 19.59 -2.72 15.13
N HIS A 472 19.51 -2.77 16.46
CA HIS A 472 20.69 -2.88 17.31
C HIS A 472 21.07 -4.33 17.64
N ALA A 473 20.13 -5.16 18.10
CA ALA A 473 20.39 -6.58 18.40
C ALA A 473 20.27 -7.48 17.14
N GLY A 474 19.45 -7.07 16.17
CA GLY A 474 19.17 -7.82 14.95
C GLY A 474 20.22 -7.63 13.85
N PHE A 475 20.40 -6.38 13.40
CA PHE A 475 21.39 -6.03 12.36
C PHE A 475 22.77 -5.68 12.92
N GLY A 476 22.93 -5.59 14.25
CA GLY A 476 24.22 -5.26 14.89
C GLY A 476 24.62 -3.79 14.78
N MET A 477 23.69 -2.89 14.46
CA MET A 477 24.00 -1.47 14.28
C MET A 477 24.47 -0.83 15.60
N PRO A 478 25.63 -0.15 15.67
CA PRO A 478 26.07 0.48 16.90
C PRO A 478 25.12 1.59 17.34
N ARG A 479 24.75 1.59 18.63
CA ARG A 479 23.85 2.59 19.24
C ARG A 479 24.38 4.03 19.18
N THR A 480 25.68 4.21 18.95
CA THR A 480 26.35 5.51 18.77
C THR A 480 26.46 5.97 17.30
N SER A 481 25.95 5.18 16.33
CA SER A 481 26.18 5.44 14.91
C SER A 481 25.01 6.13 14.22
N ALA A 482 25.24 7.35 13.74
CA ALA A 482 24.32 8.11 12.88
C ALA A 482 24.30 7.55 11.43
N SER A 483 24.15 6.24 11.29
CA SER A 483 24.16 5.50 10.02
C SER A 483 22.79 4.98 9.60
N PHE A 484 21.72 5.43 10.26
CA PHE A 484 20.33 5.13 9.92
C PHE A 484 19.49 6.40 9.82
N ARG A 485 18.56 6.41 8.87
CA ARG A 485 17.44 7.35 8.83
C ARG A 485 16.15 6.65 8.43
N SER A 486 15.04 6.98 9.08
CA SER A 486 13.71 6.65 8.57
C SER A 486 13.26 7.68 7.54
N VAL A 487 12.59 7.24 6.47
CA VAL A 487 12.09 8.09 5.39
C VAL A 487 10.74 7.57 4.90
N HIS A 488 9.80 8.48 4.67
CA HIS A 488 8.52 8.19 4.01
C HIS A 488 8.49 8.78 2.59
N HIS A 489 8.79 10.07 2.45
CA HIS A 489 8.76 10.81 1.18
C HIS A 489 10.07 11.57 0.92
N VAL A 490 10.35 11.79 -0.36
CA VAL A 490 11.47 12.57 -0.90
C VAL A 490 10.91 13.43 -2.03
N GLU A 491 11.01 14.76 -1.92
CA GLU A 491 10.54 15.70 -2.95
C GLU A 491 9.08 15.43 -3.43
N GLY A 492 8.21 15.02 -2.50
CA GLY A 492 6.80 14.67 -2.76
C GLY A 492 6.55 13.23 -3.23
N THR A 493 7.58 12.42 -3.44
CA THR A 493 7.51 11.00 -3.83
C THR A 493 7.71 10.07 -2.64
N GLU A 494 6.73 9.21 -2.32
CA GLU A 494 6.89 8.14 -1.31
C GLU A 494 7.94 7.10 -1.77
N VAL A 495 8.91 6.81 -0.88
CA VAL A 495 9.99 5.84 -1.12
C VAL A 495 9.46 4.42 -0.96
N SER A 496 8.95 3.85 -2.06
CA SER A 496 8.39 2.50 -2.10
C SER A 496 9.15 1.61 -3.08
N TRP A 497 9.34 0.34 -2.72
CA TRP A 497 10.01 -0.66 -3.58
C TRP A 497 9.32 -0.81 -4.95
N THR A 498 8.01 -0.60 -5.01
CA THR A 498 7.23 -0.58 -6.25
C THR A 498 7.76 0.38 -7.33
N LEU A 499 8.38 1.52 -6.94
CA LEU A 499 9.06 2.42 -7.89
C LEU A 499 10.26 1.72 -8.54
N GLY A 500 11.06 0.99 -7.76
CA GLY A 500 12.20 0.23 -8.28
C GLY A 500 11.77 -0.94 -9.17
N ALA A 501 10.64 -1.58 -8.84
CA ALA A 501 10.04 -2.61 -9.69
C ALA A 501 9.62 -2.06 -11.06
N LEU A 502 8.90 -0.92 -11.09
CA LEU A 502 8.52 -0.27 -12.34
C LEU A 502 9.74 0.30 -13.09
N LEU A 503 10.68 0.94 -12.40
CA LEU A 503 11.87 1.54 -13.01
C LEU A 503 12.69 0.50 -13.78
N LEU A 504 12.89 -0.69 -13.22
CA LEU A 504 13.56 -1.79 -13.92
C LEU A 504 12.76 -2.31 -15.12
N GLN A 505 11.42 -2.34 -15.04
CA GLN A 505 10.56 -2.71 -16.17
C GLN A 505 10.59 -1.65 -17.29
N VAL A 506 10.66 -0.35 -16.96
CA VAL A 506 10.85 0.73 -17.94
C VAL A 506 12.23 0.63 -18.58
N MET A 507 13.28 0.35 -17.80
CA MET A 507 14.63 0.10 -18.31
C MET A 507 14.70 -1.05 -19.32
N GLN A 508 13.92 -2.12 -19.13
CA GLN A 508 13.82 -3.23 -20.10
C GLN A 508 13.24 -2.82 -21.46
N THR A 509 12.50 -1.70 -21.55
CA THR A 509 12.00 -1.19 -22.84
C THR A 509 13.01 -0.34 -23.62
N ILE A 510 14.17 -0.03 -23.01
CA ILE A 510 15.22 0.80 -23.63
C ILE A 510 16.21 -0.11 -24.39
N PRO A 511 16.47 0.15 -25.69
CA PRO A 511 17.46 -0.61 -26.46
C PRO A 511 18.84 -0.62 -25.80
N ALA A 512 19.55 -1.74 -25.89
CA ALA A 512 20.90 -1.87 -25.35
C ALA A 512 21.94 -1.28 -26.32
N SER A 513 22.93 -0.54 -25.81
CA SER A 513 24.07 -0.07 -26.61
C SER A 513 25.06 -1.19 -26.96
N SER A 514 24.93 -2.35 -26.31
CA SER A 514 25.73 -3.57 -26.54
C SER A 514 24.94 -4.82 -26.16
N SER A 515 25.16 -5.92 -26.88
CA SER A 515 24.22 -7.05 -26.96
C SER A 515 24.42 -8.16 -25.91
N LEU A 516 24.86 -7.84 -24.68
CA LEU A 516 25.25 -8.85 -23.68
C LEU A 516 24.58 -8.74 -22.29
N SER A 517 23.68 -7.78 -22.06
CA SER A 517 23.00 -7.65 -20.76
C SER A 517 21.55 -7.18 -20.89
N SER A 518 20.75 -7.54 -19.88
CA SER A 518 19.34 -7.16 -19.74
C SER A 518 19.11 -6.52 -18.36
N PRO A 519 18.31 -5.45 -18.23
CA PRO A 519 18.11 -4.76 -16.96
C PRO A 519 17.18 -5.57 -16.05
N GLY A 520 17.42 -5.52 -14.74
CA GLY A 520 16.61 -6.24 -13.75
C GLY A 520 17.41 -6.82 -12.60
N ILE A 521 16.85 -7.88 -12.00
CA ILE A 521 17.38 -8.58 -10.83
C ILE A 521 17.58 -10.07 -11.17
N ARG A 522 18.81 -10.55 -11.07
CA ARG A 522 19.17 -11.97 -11.02
C ARG A 522 19.62 -12.30 -9.59
N LEU A 523 18.88 -13.17 -8.92
CA LEU A 523 19.26 -13.71 -7.60
C LEU A 523 20.40 -14.75 -7.76
N PRO A 524 21.20 -15.00 -6.72
CA PRO A 524 22.18 -16.08 -6.74
C PRO A 524 21.49 -17.45 -6.86
N VAL A 525 22.13 -18.40 -7.56
CA VAL A 525 21.63 -19.77 -7.68
C VAL A 525 22.06 -20.56 -6.46
N LEU A 526 21.11 -20.93 -5.60
CA LEU A 526 21.36 -21.75 -4.42
C LEU A 526 21.76 -23.17 -4.84
N ALA A 527 23.04 -23.51 -4.64
CA ALA A 527 23.56 -24.84 -4.92
C ALA A 527 23.05 -25.85 -3.88
N GLY A 528 21.99 -26.60 -4.20
CA GLY A 528 21.49 -27.66 -3.31
C GLY A 528 20.07 -28.19 -3.56
N THR A 529 19.28 -27.61 -4.48
CA THR A 529 17.89 -28.04 -4.73
C THR A 529 17.69 -28.73 -6.08
N ASP A 530 18.53 -29.72 -6.39
CA ASP A 530 18.28 -30.68 -7.49
C ASP A 530 17.16 -31.68 -7.08
N ASN A 531 15.93 -31.18 -7.05
CA ASN A 531 14.71 -31.98 -7.20
C ASN A 531 13.91 -31.33 -8.33
N GLY A 532 13.83 -32.01 -9.47
CA GLY A 532 13.51 -31.41 -10.78
C GLY A 532 12.08 -30.87 -10.99
N LEU A 533 11.74 -29.78 -10.30
CA LEU A 533 10.59 -28.91 -10.58
C LEU A 533 10.99 -27.45 -10.39
N ASN A 534 11.72 -26.90 -11.36
CA ASN A 534 12.13 -25.49 -11.39
C ASN A 534 10.92 -24.57 -11.67
N PRO A 535 10.50 -23.69 -10.73
CA PRO A 535 9.45 -22.70 -10.96
C PRO A 535 10.00 -21.32 -11.36
N ASP A 536 11.30 -21.10 -11.22
CA ASP A 536 11.93 -19.78 -11.11
C ASP A 536 12.72 -19.35 -12.36
N ALA A 537 12.86 -20.24 -13.35
CA ALA A 537 13.36 -19.90 -14.69
C ALA A 537 12.25 -19.36 -15.61
N VAL A 538 11.63 -18.25 -15.21
CA VAL A 538 10.99 -17.33 -16.16
C VAL A 538 11.92 -16.14 -16.35
N ASP A 539 12.93 -16.32 -17.21
CA ASP A 539 13.72 -15.19 -17.69
C ASP A 539 12.81 -14.17 -18.38
N LEU A 540 13.00 -12.89 -18.06
CA LEU A 540 12.34 -11.79 -18.75
C LEU A 540 13.05 -11.49 -20.07
N ILE A 541 13.03 -12.47 -20.98
CA ILE A 541 13.17 -12.40 -22.45
C ILE A 541 13.19 -13.84 -22.99
N ASP A 542 12.33 -14.14 -23.97
CA ASP A 542 12.59 -15.14 -25.00
C ASP A 542 12.48 -14.44 -26.36
N ASP A 543 13.62 -13.99 -26.88
CA ASP A 543 13.70 -13.30 -28.17
C ASP A 543 13.63 -14.27 -29.37
N SER A 544 13.53 -15.59 -29.15
CA SER A 544 13.49 -16.57 -30.26
C SER A 544 12.18 -16.50 -31.08
N LEU A 545 11.12 -15.91 -30.52
CA LEU A 545 9.82 -15.75 -31.16
C LEU A 545 9.77 -14.67 -32.28
N TRP A 546 10.87 -13.93 -32.52
CA TRP A 546 11.01 -13.00 -33.64
C TRP A 546 12.01 -13.46 -34.71
N SER A 547 11.85 -14.70 -35.19
CA SER A 547 12.37 -15.13 -36.50
C SER A 547 11.23 -15.30 -37.53
N PRO A 548 11.38 -14.86 -38.81
CA PRO A 548 10.24 -14.58 -39.70
C PRO A 548 9.66 -15.82 -40.43
N LEU A 549 9.23 -16.85 -39.69
CA LEU A 549 8.85 -18.16 -40.24
C LEU A 549 7.39 -18.61 -40.01
N GLN A 550 6.41 -17.70 -40.07
CA GLN A 550 5.00 -18.13 -40.21
C GLN A 550 4.03 -17.27 -41.05
N PHE A 551 4.49 -16.18 -41.69
CA PHE A 551 3.62 -15.31 -42.53
C PHE A 551 3.92 -15.29 -44.05
N VAL A 552 4.71 -16.26 -44.54
CA VAL A 552 5.06 -16.36 -45.98
C VAL A 552 3.81 -16.65 -46.85
N GLY A 553 2.90 -17.51 -46.38
CA GLY A 553 1.71 -17.90 -47.14
C GLY A 553 0.75 -16.73 -47.42
N LEU A 554 0.36 -15.99 -46.36
CA LEU A 554 -0.62 -14.91 -46.49
C LEU A 554 -0.09 -13.72 -47.29
N LYS A 555 1.18 -13.34 -47.11
CA LYS A 555 1.82 -12.30 -47.93
C LYS A 555 1.96 -12.71 -49.39
N ARG A 556 2.30 -13.98 -49.70
CA ARG A 556 2.30 -14.48 -51.09
C ARG A 556 0.89 -14.45 -51.71
N LEU A 557 -0.15 -14.86 -50.99
CA LEU A 557 -1.53 -14.80 -51.49
C LEU A 557 -1.99 -13.36 -51.76
N LEU A 558 -1.66 -12.40 -50.88
CA LEU A 558 -1.97 -10.98 -51.09
C LEU A 558 -1.23 -10.37 -52.30
N VAL A 559 0.04 -10.76 -52.53
CA VAL A 559 0.81 -10.33 -53.71
C VAL A 559 0.31 -11.00 -55.01
N ILE A 560 -0.10 -12.26 -54.96
CA ILE A 560 -0.74 -12.94 -56.10
C ILE A 560 -2.08 -12.29 -56.43
N TRP A 561 -2.87 -11.94 -55.41
CA TRP A 561 -4.14 -11.22 -55.59
C TRP A 561 -3.93 -9.79 -56.13
N SER A 562 -2.93 -9.06 -55.64
CA SER A 562 -2.62 -7.70 -56.11
C SER A 562 -2.06 -7.64 -57.54
N THR A 563 -1.58 -8.75 -58.09
CA THR A 563 -1.04 -8.86 -59.45
C THR A 563 -2.00 -9.45 -60.49
N GLN A 564 -3.18 -9.98 -60.11
CA GLN A 564 -4.17 -10.44 -61.10
C GLN A 564 -4.91 -9.28 -61.78
N PRO A 565 -5.29 -9.39 -63.07
CA PRO A 565 -6.17 -8.43 -63.74
C PRO A 565 -7.59 -8.46 -63.13
N PRO A 566 -8.37 -7.35 -63.22
CA PRO A 566 -9.60 -7.17 -62.46
C PRO A 566 -10.66 -8.26 -62.70
N TYR A 567 -10.84 -8.72 -63.94
CA TYR A 567 -11.80 -9.78 -64.27
C TYR A 567 -11.49 -11.11 -63.57
N LYS A 568 -10.20 -11.45 -63.36
CA LYS A 568 -9.80 -12.64 -62.59
C LYS A 568 -10.08 -12.46 -61.09
N ARG A 569 -9.93 -11.24 -60.54
CA ARG A 569 -10.28 -10.97 -59.14
C ARG A 569 -11.78 -11.14 -58.89
N MET A 570 -12.61 -10.70 -59.83
CA MET A 570 -14.07 -10.92 -59.76
C MET A 570 -14.43 -12.41 -59.83
N LEU A 571 -13.81 -13.20 -60.72
CA LEU A 571 -14.03 -14.65 -60.79
C LEU A 571 -13.58 -15.38 -59.51
N ILE A 572 -12.43 -15.02 -58.94
CA ILE A 572 -11.94 -15.60 -57.68
C ILE A 572 -12.85 -15.21 -56.51
N ALA A 573 -13.28 -13.95 -56.42
CA ALA A 573 -14.23 -13.50 -55.39
C ALA A 573 -15.59 -14.20 -55.53
N ALA A 574 -16.10 -14.37 -56.75
CA ALA A 574 -17.35 -15.10 -57.01
C ALA A 574 -17.22 -16.58 -56.63
N ALA A 575 -16.10 -17.24 -56.93
CA ALA A 575 -15.85 -18.62 -56.52
C ALA A 575 -15.76 -18.78 -55.00
N ILE A 576 -15.07 -17.86 -54.30
CA ILE A 576 -15.01 -17.85 -52.83
C ILE A 576 -16.40 -17.63 -52.23
N MET A 577 -17.19 -16.69 -52.77
CA MET A 577 -18.58 -16.49 -52.35
C MET A 577 -19.44 -17.72 -52.61
N LEU A 578 -19.26 -18.44 -53.72
CA LEU A 578 -19.97 -19.68 -54.02
C LEU A 578 -19.63 -20.78 -52.99
N VAL A 579 -18.36 -20.91 -52.61
CA VAL A 579 -17.88 -21.86 -51.60
C VAL A 579 -18.40 -21.49 -50.20
N ILE A 580 -18.43 -20.21 -49.83
CA ILE A 580 -19.04 -19.75 -48.58
C ILE A 580 -20.55 -20.03 -48.57
N LEU A 581 -21.26 -19.81 -49.69
CA LEU A 581 -22.69 -20.08 -49.79
C LEU A 581 -23.01 -21.58 -49.72
N THR A 582 -22.19 -22.48 -50.30
CA THR A 582 -22.40 -23.93 -50.21
C THR A 582 -22.02 -24.51 -48.85
N ILE A 583 -21.01 -23.96 -48.16
CA ILE A 583 -20.59 -24.42 -46.82
C ILE A 583 -21.49 -23.85 -45.71
N CYS A 584 -21.83 -22.56 -45.77
CA CYS A 584 -22.62 -21.89 -44.71
C CYS A 584 -24.13 -21.94 -44.95
N GLY A 585 -24.60 -22.16 -46.17
CA GLY A 585 -26.04 -22.29 -46.49
C GLY A 585 -26.76 -23.36 -45.66
N PRO A 586 -26.23 -24.60 -45.53
CA PRO A 586 -26.81 -25.64 -44.69
C PRO A 586 -26.91 -25.24 -43.21
N LEU A 587 -25.88 -24.59 -42.67
CA LEU A 587 -25.84 -24.10 -41.28
C LEU A 587 -26.90 -23.02 -41.04
N PHE A 588 -27.07 -22.09 -41.99
CA PHE A 588 -28.09 -21.04 -41.89
C PHE A 588 -29.51 -21.64 -41.92
N TRP A 589 -29.77 -22.64 -42.76
CA TRP A 589 -31.03 -23.38 -42.80
C TRP A 589 -31.31 -24.18 -41.51
N LEU A 590 -30.27 -24.73 -40.88
CA LEU A 590 -30.38 -25.44 -39.60
C LEU A 590 -30.74 -24.48 -38.47
N CYS A 591 -30.06 -23.33 -38.37
CA CYS A 591 -30.38 -22.27 -37.41
C CYS A 591 -31.80 -21.72 -37.61
N ALA A 592 -32.23 -21.50 -38.85
CA ALA A 592 -33.59 -21.04 -39.15
C ALA A 592 -34.68 -22.02 -38.68
N ARG A 593 -34.43 -23.35 -38.75
CA ARG A 593 -35.34 -24.36 -38.20
C ARG A 593 -35.32 -24.47 -36.68
N LEU A 594 -34.18 -24.23 -36.03
CA LEU A 594 -34.03 -24.35 -34.58
C LEU A 594 -34.49 -23.10 -33.80
N VAL A 595 -34.47 -21.92 -34.41
CA VAL A 595 -34.90 -20.66 -33.76
C VAL A 595 -36.40 -20.39 -33.95
N CYS A 596 -37.02 -20.86 -35.04
CA CYS A 596 -38.40 -20.49 -35.40
C CYS A 596 -39.50 -21.50 -35.01
N LEU A 597 -39.26 -22.36 -34.02
CA LEU A 597 -40.27 -23.14 -33.27
C LEU A 597 -39.73 -23.33 -31.84
N PRO A 598 -40.31 -22.72 -30.77
CA PRO A 598 -41.75 -22.77 -30.50
C PRO A 598 -42.35 -21.49 -29.84
N LYS A 599 -43.10 -20.67 -30.60
CA LYS A 599 -44.01 -19.64 -30.03
C LYS A 599 -45.40 -19.62 -30.69
N TRP A 600 -45.96 -20.79 -31.00
CA TRP A 600 -47.31 -20.88 -31.59
C TRP A 600 -48.15 -22.08 -31.12
N ARG A 601 -48.30 -22.27 -29.80
CA ARG A 601 -49.34 -23.16 -29.22
C ARG A 601 -49.70 -22.94 -27.74
N ILE A 602 -49.73 -21.69 -27.26
CA ILE A 602 -50.32 -21.33 -25.94
C ILE A 602 -51.44 -20.30 -26.10
N HIS A 603 -52.37 -20.52 -27.05
CA HIS A 603 -53.66 -19.83 -27.06
C HIS A 603 -54.77 -20.56 -27.83
N GLN A 604 -55.20 -21.74 -27.36
CA GLN A 604 -56.56 -22.24 -27.59
C GLN A 604 -56.97 -23.31 -26.55
N ARG A 605 -58.25 -23.29 -26.18
CA ARG A 605 -59.01 -24.37 -25.50
C ARG A 605 -58.58 -24.77 -24.07
N ARG A 606 -58.89 -23.90 -23.12
CA ARG A 606 -59.71 -24.34 -21.97
C ARG A 606 -61.15 -24.58 -22.48
N LYS A 607 -61.64 -25.83 -22.49
CA LYS A 607 -63.07 -26.20 -22.38
C LYS A 607 -63.26 -27.72 -22.47
N HIS A 608 -64.02 -28.29 -21.53
CA HIS A 608 -64.56 -29.68 -21.49
C HIS A 608 -63.50 -30.82 -21.49
N SER A 609 -63.35 -31.61 -20.41
CA SER A 609 -64.23 -32.67 -19.86
C SER A 609 -64.41 -33.86 -20.81
N GLY A 610 -64.02 -35.10 -20.47
CA GLY A 610 -63.41 -35.64 -19.24
C GLY A 610 -63.37 -37.19 -19.29
N ILE A 611 -63.41 -37.85 -18.12
CA ILE A 611 -63.86 -39.26 -17.92
C ILE A 611 -62.91 -40.39 -18.43
N PHE A 612 -62.40 -41.19 -17.47
CA PHE A 612 -61.87 -42.59 -17.63
C PHE A 612 -60.57 -42.77 -18.45
N SER A 613 -59.79 -43.85 -18.34
CA SER A 613 -59.56 -44.85 -17.27
C SER A 613 -58.26 -45.64 -17.57
N SER A 614 -57.66 -46.28 -16.55
CA SER A 614 -56.84 -47.52 -16.57
C SER A 614 -56.02 -47.90 -17.82
N TYR A 615 -54.70 -48.16 -17.66
CA TYR A 615 -54.12 -49.52 -17.70
C TYR A 615 -52.58 -49.52 -17.52
N SER A 616 -52.08 -50.49 -16.75
CA SER A 616 -50.69 -51.01 -16.80
C SER A 616 -50.76 -52.50 -17.17
N PRO A 617 -49.71 -53.08 -17.80
CA PRO A 617 -48.72 -53.90 -17.07
C PRO A 617 -47.26 -53.41 -17.32
N ALA A 618 -46.24 -53.71 -16.50
CA ALA A 618 -45.49 -54.98 -16.32
C ALA A 618 -44.92 -55.56 -17.64
N MET A 619 -43.70 -56.10 -17.77
CA MET A 619 -42.68 -56.74 -16.90
C MET A 619 -41.25 -56.41 -17.46
N ALA A 620 -40.07 -56.89 -17.01
CA ALA A 620 -39.39 -57.24 -15.74
C ALA A 620 -37.90 -57.57 -16.14
N ALA A 621 -36.91 -58.03 -15.35
CA ALA A 621 -36.76 -58.46 -13.94
C ALA A 621 -35.26 -58.28 -13.50
N SER A 622 -34.90 -58.73 -12.29
CA SER A 622 -33.51 -58.92 -11.78
C SER A 622 -33.17 -60.44 -11.69
N PRO A 623 -31.92 -60.90 -11.40
CA PRO A 623 -31.20 -60.76 -10.11
C PRO A 623 -29.67 -60.47 -10.31
N THR A 624 -28.71 -60.53 -9.36
CA THR A 624 -28.63 -61.12 -8.00
C THR A 624 -27.56 -60.39 -7.15
N GLN A 625 -27.88 -60.14 -5.85
CA GLN A 625 -27.13 -60.45 -4.60
C GLN A 625 -25.58 -60.34 -4.51
N MET A 626 -24.94 -60.08 -3.34
CA MET A 626 -25.38 -59.97 -1.93
C MET A 626 -24.41 -58.99 -1.19
N ALA A 627 -24.88 -58.06 -0.33
CA ALA A 627 -24.91 -58.12 1.16
C ALA A 627 -23.52 -58.09 1.86
N SER A 628 -23.31 -57.63 3.11
CA SER A 628 -24.16 -57.18 4.25
C SER A 628 -23.24 -56.37 5.23
N PHE A 629 -23.63 -55.55 6.21
CA PHE A 629 -24.87 -54.89 6.68
C PHE A 629 -24.45 -53.81 7.72
N GLY A 630 -25.31 -52.87 8.18
CA GLY A 630 -24.92 -51.98 9.30
C GLY A 630 -25.68 -50.66 9.54
N GLU A 631 -27.01 -50.70 9.69
CA GLU A 631 -27.78 -49.60 10.31
C GLU A 631 -27.71 -49.71 11.86
N MET A 632 -28.16 -48.79 12.73
CA MET A 632 -29.19 -47.74 12.68
C MET A 632 -28.83 -46.66 13.75
N HIS A 633 -29.17 -45.38 13.64
CA HIS A 633 -30.51 -44.82 13.94
C HIS A 633 -30.64 -43.37 13.43
N LEU A 634 -31.88 -42.94 13.15
CA LEU A 634 -32.24 -41.52 13.00
C LEU A 634 -32.76 -40.95 14.31
N GLU A 635 -32.61 -39.63 14.50
CA GLU A 635 -33.71 -38.79 15.00
C GLU A 635 -33.61 -37.36 14.40
N THR A 636 -34.60 -36.51 14.67
CA THR A 636 -35.10 -35.52 13.70
C THR A 636 -34.85 -34.04 14.02
N GLU A 637 -34.87 -33.23 12.96
CA GLU A 637 -35.31 -31.83 12.87
C GLU A 637 -35.15 -30.89 14.10
N ASN A 638 -34.44 -29.77 13.91
CA ASN A 638 -35.16 -28.50 13.77
C ASN A 638 -34.33 -27.38 13.14
N SER A 639 -35.03 -26.44 12.50
CA SER A 639 -34.45 -25.19 11.98
C SER A 639 -34.98 -24.01 12.80
N PHE A 640 -34.11 -23.09 13.22
CA PHE A 640 -34.57 -21.77 13.68
C PHE A 640 -33.56 -20.66 13.38
N ALA A 641 -34.07 -19.45 13.19
CA ALA A 641 -33.33 -18.32 12.63
C ALA A 641 -32.60 -17.47 13.68
N MET A 642 -31.50 -16.83 13.25
CA MET A 642 -30.84 -15.79 14.03
C MET A 642 -31.74 -14.56 14.22
N ARG A 643 -31.78 -14.03 15.44
CA ARG A 643 -32.06 -12.62 15.74
C ARG A 643 -31.07 -12.14 16.81
N PRO A 644 -30.67 -10.86 16.78
CA PRO A 644 -29.72 -10.32 17.76
C PRO A 644 -30.38 -10.11 19.12
N VAL A 645 -29.60 -10.32 20.18
CA VAL A 645 -29.86 -9.83 21.54
C VAL A 645 -28.77 -8.80 21.83
N GLY A 646 -29.15 -7.63 22.34
CA GLY A 646 -28.23 -6.56 22.73
C GLY A 646 -28.27 -6.29 24.23
N ASP A 647 -27.30 -5.50 24.69
CA ASP A 647 -27.31 -4.65 25.89
C ASP A 647 -27.95 -5.21 27.17
N GLU A 648 -27.31 -6.20 27.81
CA GLU A 648 -27.49 -6.39 29.26
C GLU A 648 -26.25 -6.98 29.95
N LEU A 649 -25.24 -6.14 30.27
CA LEU A 649 -24.17 -6.46 31.25
C LEU A 649 -23.35 -5.22 31.68
N THR A 650 -24.00 -4.22 32.29
CA THR A 650 -23.29 -3.00 32.77
C THR A 650 -23.77 -2.53 34.15
N GLN A 651 -24.01 -3.46 35.09
CA GLN A 651 -24.33 -3.15 36.48
C GLN A 651 -23.97 -4.30 37.44
N ARG A 652 -22.71 -4.36 37.92
CA ARG A 652 -22.26 -5.00 39.20
C ARG A 652 -20.72 -4.95 39.39
N ALA A 653 -20.19 -3.75 39.66
CA ALA A 653 -18.79 -3.57 40.08
C ALA A 653 -18.59 -2.24 40.86
N ALA A 654 -19.42 -1.98 41.87
CA ALA A 654 -19.50 -0.68 42.55
C ALA A 654 -19.49 -0.81 44.09
N SER A 655 -18.49 -1.49 44.64
CA SER A 655 -18.29 -1.59 46.09
C SER A 655 -16.86 -2.02 46.45
N LEU A 656 -16.01 -1.03 46.80
CA LEU A 656 -14.89 -1.09 47.78
C LEU A 656 -13.93 0.10 47.54
N LEU A 657 -14.23 1.25 48.16
CA LEU A 657 -13.33 2.40 48.28
C LEU A 657 -13.35 2.89 49.74
N PRO A 658 -12.19 3.00 50.42
CA PRO A 658 -12.07 3.79 51.65
C PRO A 658 -12.04 5.30 51.33
N GLN A 659 -12.69 6.12 52.16
CA GLN A 659 -12.62 7.59 52.09
C GLN A 659 -11.47 8.14 52.96
N PRO A 660 -10.94 9.35 52.69
CA PRO A 660 -9.72 9.88 53.31
C PRO A 660 -9.99 10.83 54.50
N HIS A 661 -8.91 11.51 54.96
CA HIS A 661 -8.81 12.75 55.77
C HIS A 661 -8.15 12.59 57.17
N PRO A 662 -7.50 13.64 57.74
CA PRO A 662 -6.88 14.83 57.12
C PRO A 662 -5.50 15.25 57.71
N SER A 663 -5.00 16.41 57.25
CA SER A 663 -4.12 17.39 57.92
C SER A 663 -2.63 17.51 57.49
N TRP A 664 -2.09 18.70 57.73
CA TRP A 664 -0.84 19.37 57.29
C TRP A 664 -0.10 19.88 58.56
N PRO A 665 1.14 20.47 58.57
CA PRO A 665 1.81 21.20 57.47
C PRO A 665 3.35 21.04 57.34
N LEU A 666 3.94 21.83 56.42
CA LEU A 666 5.24 22.58 56.42
C LEU A 666 6.31 22.22 57.50
N ASP A 667 7.62 22.21 57.23
CA ASP A 667 8.38 23.33 56.63
C ASP A 667 9.83 23.00 56.11
N ASN A 668 10.47 24.04 55.58
CA ASN A 668 11.82 24.34 55.05
C ASN A 668 13.14 23.54 55.39
N GLN A 669 14.09 23.72 54.44
CA GLN A 669 15.57 23.98 54.59
C GLN A 669 16.65 22.88 54.77
N SER A 670 17.36 22.64 53.66
CA SER A 670 18.82 22.80 53.44
C SER A 670 19.91 22.25 54.40
N SER A 671 20.64 21.25 53.87
CA SER A 671 22.12 21.24 53.68
C SER A 671 23.13 20.92 54.82
N THR A 672 24.34 20.54 54.37
CA THR A 672 25.65 20.47 55.04
C THR A 672 25.99 19.38 56.09
N GLU A 673 26.69 18.36 55.59
CA GLU A 673 28.03 17.90 56.02
C GLU A 673 28.31 17.11 57.34
N ARG A 674 28.93 15.92 57.14
CA ARG A 674 30.13 15.38 57.85
C ARG A 674 29.96 14.83 59.30
N THR A 675 30.77 13.88 59.81
CA THR A 675 31.94 13.12 59.28
C THR A 675 32.21 11.81 60.05
N ARG A 676 32.91 10.83 59.40
CA ARG A 676 33.80 9.78 60.00
C ARG A 676 33.10 8.71 60.89
N ASN A 677 33.61 7.49 61.13
CA ASN A 677 34.78 6.67 60.70
C ASN A 677 34.39 5.17 60.92
N SER A 678 35.08 4.10 60.51
CA SER A 678 36.29 3.79 59.69
C SER A 678 36.09 2.34 59.12
N THR A 679 37.03 1.48 58.68
CA THR A 679 38.51 1.38 58.70
C THR A 679 39.02 0.57 57.48
N LEU A 680 40.26 0.85 57.06
CA LEU A 680 41.11 0.11 56.08
C LEU A 680 41.73 -1.17 56.71
N PRO A 681 42.48 -2.10 56.03
CA PRO A 681 43.57 -1.88 55.03
C PRO A 681 43.79 -3.02 53.95
N LEU A 682 44.84 -3.12 53.09
CA LEU A 682 45.74 -2.19 52.33
C LEU A 682 46.49 -2.94 51.19
N ASN A 683 47.22 -2.18 50.34
CA ASN A 683 48.37 -2.49 49.43
C ASN A 683 48.06 -2.22 47.93
N SER A 684 48.64 -1.27 47.17
CA SER A 684 50.04 -0.74 46.96
C SER A 684 50.78 -1.46 45.79
N ALA A 685 51.49 -0.82 44.84
CA ALA A 685 51.99 0.57 44.66
C ALA A 685 51.72 1.08 43.20
N VAL A 686 51.84 2.35 42.74
CA VAL A 686 52.89 3.44 42.75
C VAL A 686 54.20 2.97 42.07
N PHE A 687 54.82 3.60 41.05
CA PHE A 687 55.40 4.95 40.81
C PHE A 687 55.59 5.18 39.26
N THR A 688 55.82 6.34 38.59
CA THR A 688 55.68 7.82 38.77
C THR A 688 55.78 8.54 37.38
N GLU A 689 55.84 9.89 37.32
CA GLU A 689 55.92 10.76 36.11
C GLU A 689 57.34 10.97 35.55
N GLU A 690 57.47 11.50 34.30
CA GLU A 690 58.17 12.78 34.01
C GLU A 690 57.95 13.30 32.55
N SER A 691 58.47 14.49 32.23
CA SER A 691 58.40 15.26 30.96
C SER A 691 59.67 16.16 30.86
N PRO A 692 59.90 17.17 29.97
CA PRO A 692 59.06 17.83 28.93
C PRO A 692 59.82 18.23 27.61
N ILE A 693 59.30 19.25 26.87
CA ILE A 693 59.96 20.07 25.79
C ILE A 693 60.13 19.36 24.42
N SER A 694 59.83 19.92 23.22
CA SER A 694 59.11 21.14 22.74
C SER A 694 58.72 20.92 21.23
N ARG A 695 58.41 21.83 20.28
CA ARG A 695 58.54 23.31 20.09
C ARG A 695 57.62 23.85 18.95
N SER A 696 57.88 25.09 18.52
CA SER A 696 57.48 25.85 17.29
C SER A 696 57.25 25.06 15.97
N SER A 697 56.46 25.52 14.97
CA SER A 697 55.57 26.71 14.78
C SER A 697 54.83 26.57 13.42
N SER A 698 53.64 27.15 13.18
CA SER A 698 53.46 28.53 12.67
C SER A 698 51.97 28.78 12.28
N VAL A 699 51.61 30.00 11.83
CA VAL A 699 50.22 30.50 11.70
C VAL A 699 49.93 31.07 10.29
N SER A 700 48.74 30.83 9.72
CA SER A 700 47.95 31.87 9.01
C SER A 700 46.55 31.47 8.49
N ASN A 701 45.59 32.38 8.73
CA ASN A 701 44.49 32.85 7.88
C ASN A 701 43.32 31.93 7.42
N LEU A 702 42.18 32.14 8.09
CA LEU A 702 40.83 32.13 7.51
C LEU A 702 40.64 33.31 6.53
N PRO A 703 39.60 33.29 5.66
CA PRO A 703 38.36 34.00 6.02
C PRO A 703 37.06 33.22 5.76
N MET A 704 35.97 33.65 6.42
CA MET A 704 34.62 33.14 6.23
C MET A 704 33.98 33.59 4.90
N LEU A 705 32.96 32.87 4.44
CA LEU A 705 31.92 33.40 3.55
C LEU A 705 30.52 33.10 4.09
N ASN A 706 29.55 33.95 3.73
CA ASN A 706 28.39 34.24 4.58
C ASN A 706 27.16 33.37 4.33
N ARG A 707 26.39 33.13 5.41
CA ARG A 707 24.97 32.76 5.31
C ARG A 707 24.18 33.87 4.61
N ARG A 708 23.21 33.51 3.78
CA ARG A 708 22.02 34.34 3.53
C ARG A 708 20.76 33.52 3.77
N ARG A 709 19.81 34.10 4.49
CA ARG A 709 18.38 33.73 4.47
C ARG A 709 17.70 34.63 3.44
N GLY A 710 16.58 34.17 2.87
CA GLY A 710 15.72 34.99 2.01
C GLY A 710 14.39 34.29 1.81
N CYS A 711 13.37 34.79 2.51
CA CYS A 711 11.93 34.46 2.45
C CYS A 711 11.56 33.04 1.99
#